data_AF-A0A926A302-F1
#
_entry.id   AF-A0A926A302-F1
#
_cell.length_a   1.000
_cell.length_b   1.000
_cell.length_c   1.000
_cell.angle_alpha   90.00
_cell.angle_beta   90.00
_cell.angle_gamma   90.00
#
_symmetry.space_group_name_H-M   'P 1'
#
loop_
_entity.id
_entity.type
_entity.pdbx_description
1 polymer ?
#
loop_
_entity_poly.entity_id
_entity_poly.type
_entity_poly.pdbx_seq_one_letter_code
_entity_poly.pdbx_strand_id
1 'polypeptide(L)'
;MISPSAFRAVGNAMRLLLASGAIWAVATMASREEARAEPLPRSSPTAAPTASRALVGAHGVSTIIAGSVLWTADRTYELAGPVIIEVGSTLTIAPGTRVEARPGAYIDISREGRLIADGTPLQPVVMTCTSIPKYEGCWGGLSVRGFGRINFGTATSPADRGSGATGCKESGTGTPLAFGGCDDADSSGVLRYLRVEYAQRGLELLGAGSHTVVDYVQVNRSRTDGLSVVGGAVDVRHLFLTANIGYGMAWKSGWHGRGQFVTVQQDALNNAGGIRGSNIGINAVVLTGAPRSSPALFNVSIVAPSAVSNPQHASGPSALHLVGGTGGIIRNVLIHSAAIAFDIDDEQTCLDFAGALPVVLTHVVIAATNQSGSTDADPFGCRTYATPTVEAQWLGDAANASTIITDPQVAAALIRNGTDLIVPDLRPINPSASTLYPAAVPPNDGFFDISAAYPGAIEPANASRSNVPWYSGWTVAAPVIPAPGTVAGVISAPGRGPLGGAVITTSYGASATAAANGSYSLNLPAGQHVLTPGGLPIGCGAGALDVSVASAATVTLNIVADCTVVFAASTGALHACAQSTAGKIQCWGQNDYGMVGDGTTTTPRLLPTPLFGNLTFDSGTLTSGYTHSCAIRSGAAMCWGLNFFAALGQGTSGQQALAPTPAGNTSTPAFVSVSAGGYHGCALTGTGEAWCWGWNQEGQTGIGSISGTVLLPTPVAAGALRFTQIAAGESHTCALTSAGAAYCWGGNGRGELGQDPNTFGVSSSVPVLVPGGHVFSSIDAGTLHTCAIEQSGGAAYCWGARDKGQLGDGSLTGISYTPIGVATADRFLQISAGGYTTCGVTTGQQLRCWGAGVSGALGNGSLTTEQPSPVVVAGALSVRSVAVNLSDPAGALACAVTLSGEAWCWGAGASGQLGTGTAVAGSAVPVQVRVSAP
;
A
#
# COMPACT_ATOMS: atom_id res chain seq x y z
N MET A 1 -33.98 -41.36 44.59
CA MET A 1 -32.60 -40.90 44.83
C MET A 1 -31.67 -42.07 44.56
N ILE A 2 -30.64 -41.88 43.72
CA ILE A 2 -29.37 -42.66 43.59
C ILE A 2 -29.45 -44.20 43.40
N SER A 3 -28.62 -44.76 42.50
CA SER A 3 -28.54 -46.20 42.16
C SER A 3 -27.09 -46.70 42.13
N PRO A 4 -26.81 -47.98 42.50
CA PRO A 4 -25.51 -48.67 42.33
C PRO A 4 -25.38 -49.23 40.88
N SER A 5 -24.36 -50.01 40.44
CA SER A 5 -23.39 -50.96 41.06
C SER A 5 -22.12 -51.09 40.18
N ALA A 6 -20.91 -51.53 40.60
CA ALA A 6 -20.43 -52.60 41.52
C ALA A 6 -20.49 -54.03 40.88
N PHE A 7 -19.49 -54.94 41.00
CA PHE A 7 -18.25 -54.95 41.81
C PHE A 7 -17.21 -56.04 41.38
N ARG A 8 -16.01 -56.03 42.01
CA ARG A 8 -15.05 -57.17 42.23
C ARG A 8 -14.11 -57.55 41.05
N ALA A 9 -12.92 -58.17 41.20
CA ALA A 9 -11.71 -58.03 42.07
C ALA A 9 -10.62 -59.05 41.60
N VAL A 10 -9.31 -59.11 41.95
CA VAL A 10 -8.21 -58.22 42.46
C VAL A 10 -6.89 -59.07 42.41
N GLY A 11 -5.70 -58.50 42.13
CA GLY A 11 -4.40 -59.14 42.48
C GLY A 11 -3.15 -58.66 41.70
N ASN A 12 -2.05 -58.33 42.38
CA ASN A 12 -0.80 -57.79 41.80
C ASN A 12 0.36 -58.81 41.74
N ALA A 13 1.29 -58.70 40.76
CA ALA A 13 2.75 -58.54 41.00
C ALA A 13 3.66 -58.49 39.73
N MET A 14 4.34 -57.35 39.53
CA MET A 14 5.75 -57.13 39.09
C MET A 14 6.52 -57.97 38.00
N ARG A 15 7.14 -57.21 37.07
CA ARG A 15 8.59 -57.16 36.67
C ARG A 15 9.22 -58.03 35.54
N LEU A 16 9.94 -57.31 34.66
CA LEU A 16 11.35 -57.47 34.18
C LEU A 16 11.75 -58.16 32.84
N LEU A 17 12.72 -57.51 32.14
CA LEU A 17 13.69 -57.97 31.09
C LEU A 17 13.14 -58.64 29.80
N LEU A 18 13.91 -58.83 28.71
CA LEU A 18 14.84 -58.01 27.88
C LEU A 18 15.41 -58.92 26.74
N ALA A 19 16.21 -58.36 25.81
CA ALA A 19 16.95 -59.07 24.73
C ALA A 19 16.09 -59.67 23.58
N SER A 20 16.59 -59.96 22.37
CA SER A 20 17.95 -59.87 21.77
C SER A 20 17.90 -59.62 20.24
N GLY A 21 19.06 -59.46 19.59
CA GLY A 21 19.27 -59.17 18.15
C GLY A 21 18.50 -60.04 17.13
N ALA A 22 18.23 -59.57 15.90
CA ALA A 22 19.15 -59.10 14.84
C ALA A 22 19.87 -60.26 14.10
N ILE A 23 19.97 -60.15 12.75
CA ILE A 23 20.94 -60.76 11.78
C ILE A 23 20.27 -61.25 10.46
N TRP A 24 20.65 -60.62 9.32
CA TRP A 24 20.90 -61.15 7.95
C TRP A 24 19.86 -62.04 7.20
N ALA A 25 19.90 -62.27 5.87
CA ALA A 25 20.33 -61.45 4.70
C ALA A 25 19.97 -62.18 3.36
N VAL A 26 19.90 -61.43 2.26
CA VAL A 26 20.10 -61.82 0.84
C VAL A 26 19.20 -62.92 0.18
N ALA A 27 18.38 -62.42 -0.75
CA ALA A 27 17.76 -62.99 -1.97
C ALA A 27 18.18 -64.38 -2.55
N THR A 28 17.24 -65.04 -3.24
CA THR A 28 17.18 -65.08 -4.74
C THR A 28 15.91 -65.74 -5.35
N MET A 29 15.59 -65.32 -6.59
CA MET A 29 14.87 -66.02 -7.69
C MET A 29 13.49 -66.69 -7.47
N ALA A 30 12.45 -65.90 -7.76
CA ALA A 30 11.46 -66.11 -8.83
C ALA A 30 10.89 -67.52 -9.18
N SER A 31 9.57 -67.63 -9.07
CA SER A 31 8.71 -68.43 -9.99
C SER A 31 7.47 -67.62 -10.37
N ARG A 32 6.88 -67.88 -11.56
CA ARG A 32 5.64 -67.22 -12.02
C ARG A 32 4.41 -67.85 -11.39
N GLU A 33 3.35 -67.06 -11.21
CA GLU A 33 1.98 -67.56 -11.33
C GLU A 33 1.04 -66.45 -11.83
N GLU A 34 0.01 -66.81 -12.59
CA GLU A 34 -0.91 -65.85 -13.23
C GLU A 34 -2.17 -65.65 -12.37
N ALA A 35 -2.39 -64.43 -11.88
CA ALA A 35 -3.60 -64.07 -11.14
C ALA A 35 -4.48 -63.12 -11.97
N ARG A 36 -5.74 -63.51 -12.19
CA ARG A 36 -6.77 -62.70 -12.86
C ARG A 36 -6.88 -61.30 -12.26
N ALA A 37 -7.02 -60.28 -13.11
CA ALA A 37 -7.57 -59.01 -12.69
C ALA A 37 -9.09 -59.14 -12.47
N GLU A 38 -9.56 -58.96 -11.24
CA GLU A 38 -10.98 -58.69 -10.97
C GLU A 38 -11.32 -57.21 -11.24
N PRO A 39 -12.60 -56.87 -11.50
CA PRO A 39 -13.01 -55.48 -11.69
C PRO A 39 -12.87 -54.67 -10.39
N LEU A 40 -12.31 -53.47 -10.49
CA LEU A 40 -12.24 -52.52 -9.37
C LEU A 40 -13.65 -52.26 -8.80
N PRO A 41 -13.85 -52.39 -7.47
CA PRO A 41 -15.12 -52.06 -6.85
C PRO A 41 -15.41 -50.56 -7.00
N ARG A 42 -16.65 -50.21 -7.35
CA ARG A 42 -17.10 -48.81 -7.35
C ARG A 42 -17.11 -48.29 -5.91
N SER A 43 -16.07 -47.56 -5.53
CA SER A 43 -16.07 -46.81 -4.28
C SER A 43 -17.09 -45.67 -4.36
N SER A 44 -18.17 -45.78 -3.60
CA SER A 44 -18.95 -44.61 -3.17
C SER A 44 -18.02 -43.54 -2.60
N PRO A 45 -18.34 -42.24 -2.71
CA PRO A 45 -17.49 -41.17 -2.20
C PRO A 45 -17.38 -41.26 -0.67
N THR A 46 -16.32 -41.91 -0.20
CA THR A 46 -15.88 -41.80 1.19
C THR A 46 -15.43 -40.35 1.38
N ALA A 47 -15.96 -39.70 2.41
CA ALA A 47 -15.63 -38.30 2.68
C ALA A 47 -14.12 -38.18 2.87
N ALA A 48 -13.47 -37.37 2.03
CA ALA A 48 -12.05 -37.05 2.21
C ALA A 48 -11.85 -36.48 3.63
N PRO A 49 -10.73 -36.79 4.32
CA PRO A 49 -10.44 -36.20 5.60
C PRO A 49 -10.48 -34.67 5.46
N THR A 50 -11.20 -34.00 6.36
CA THR A 50 -11.42 -32.55 6.34
C THR A 50 -10.14 -31.81 6.70
N ALA A 51 -9.22 -31.75 5.74
CA ALA A 51 -7.96 -31.02 5.81
C ALA A 51 -8.24 -29.57 6.22
N SER A 52 -7.87 -29.22 7.46
CA SER A 52 -8.26 -27.93 8.03
C SER A 52 -7.60 -26.79 7.26
N ARG A 53 -8.36 -25.74 6.94
CA ARG A 53 -7.81 -24.57 6.25
C ARG A 53 -6.92 -23.77 7.20
N ALA A 54 -5.74 -23.40 6.74
CA ALA A 54 -4.84 -22.48 7.41
C ALA A 54 -4.79 -21.17 6.60
N LEU A 55 -5.36 -20.09 7.13
CA LEU A 55 -5.31 -18.78 6.48
C LEU A 55 -3.89 -18.19 6.60
N VAL A 56 -3.33 -17.72 5.49
CA VAL A 56 -2.01 -17.10 5.41
C VAL A 56 -2.19 -15.63 5.02
N GLY A 57 -1.80 -14.73 5.92
CA GLY A 57 -1.84 -13.28 5.67
C GLY A 57 -3.22 -12.64 5.82
N ALA A 58 -3.34 -11.42 5.29
CA ALA A 58 -4.58 -10.66 5.22
C ALA A 58 -4.74 -10.01 3.84
N HIS A 59 -5.99 -9.73 3.43
CA HIS A 59 -6.27 -9.21 2.10
C HIS A 59 -5.66 -7.81 1.88
N GLY A 60 -4.93 -7.65 0.78
CA GLY A 60 -4.19 -6.42 0.45
C GLY A 60 -2.92 -6.18 1.27
N VAL A 61 -2.57 -7.07 2.21
CA VAL A 61 -1.39 -6.95 3.08
C VAL A 61 -0.34 -8.00 2.69
N SER A 62 0.89 -7.55 2.45
CA SER A 62 2.00 -8.46 2.15
C SER A 62 2.46 -9.19 3.41
N THR A 63 2.58 -10.51 3.31
CA THR A 63 2.96 -11.41 4.41
C THR A 63 4.38 -11.90 4.17
N ILE A 64 5.29 -11.56 5.09
CA ILE A 64 6.71 -11.93 4.96
C ILE A 64 6.96 -13.27 5.66
N ILE A 65 7.63 -14.19 4.96
CA ILE A 65 8.12 -15.45 5.50
C ILE A 65 9.61 -15.30 5.78
N ALA A 66 9.92 -15.16 7.07
CA ALA A 66 11.26 -15.06 7.64
C ALA A 66 11.75 -16.42 8.17
N GLY A 67 13.04 -16.72 7.96
CA GLY A 67 13.67 -17.97 8.40
C GLY A 67 13.18 -19.21 7.63
N SER A 68 13.23 -20.38 8.28
CA SER A 68 12.78 -21.64 7.68
C SER A 68 11.37 -22.01 8.13
N VAL A 69 10.42 -22.05 7.19
CA VAL A 69 9.01 -22.41 7.43
C VAL A 69 8.65 -23.68 6.67
N LEU A 70 7.89 -24.58 7.30
CA LEU A 70 7.37 -25.81 6.71
C LEU A 70 5.84 -25.74 6.58
N TRP A 71 5.31 -26.00 5.40
CA TRP A 71 3.89 -26.26 5.15
C TRP A 71 3.66 -27.76 4.94
N THR A 72 2.68 -28.31 5.66
CA THR A 72 2.39 -29.74 5.80
C THR A 72 1.12 -30.17 5.08
N ALA A 73 1.06 -31.44 4.67
CA ALA A 73 -0.02 -31.96 3.81
C ALA A 73 -1.36 -32.26 4.53
N ASP A 74 -1.45 -32.05 5.84
CA ASP A 74 -2.69 -32.20 6.63
C ASP A 74 -3.65 -31.00 6.48
N ARG A 75 -3.23 -29.94 5.77
CA ARG A 75 -3.93 -28.67 5.65
C ARG A 75 -3.97 -28.16 4.21
N THR A 76 -5.00 -27.38 3.89
CA THR A 76 -4.99 -26.48 2.72
C THR A 76 -4.60 -25.09 3.22
N TYR A 77 -3.55 -24.50 2.64
CA TYR A 77 -3.11 -23.14 2.96
C TYR A 77 -3.87 -22.15 2.08
N GLU A 78 -4.57 -21.19 2.68
CA GLU A 78 -5.37 -20.19 1.97
C GLU A 78 -4.68 -18.82 2.05
N LEU A 79 -4.09 -18.36 0.94
CA LEU A 79 -3.42 -17.06 0.87
C LEU A 79 -4.47 -15.96 0.75
N ALA A 80 -4.60 -15.14 1.80
CA ALA A 80 -5.53 -14.01 1.83
C ALA A 80 -5.02 -12.80 1.04
N GLY A 81 -3.69 -12.65 0.95
CA GLY A 81 -2.97 -11.59 0.25
C GLY A 81 -1.58 -12.05 -0.20
N PRO A 82 -0.71 -11.16 -0.68
CA PRO A 82 0.64 -11.50 -1.14
C PRO A 82 1.48 -12.20 -0.06
N VAL A 83 2.30 -13.16 -0.49
CA VAL A 83 3.29 -13.85 0.34
C VAL A 83 4.67 -13.65 -0.27
N ILE A 84 5.62 -13.17 0.53
CA ILE A 84 7.00 -12.91 0.12
C ILE A 84 7.94 -13.74 1.01
N ILE A 85 8.75 -14.61 0.41
CA ILE A 85 9.85 -15.27 1.11
C ILE A 85 11.03 -14.30 1.06
N GLU A 86 11.57 -13.88 2.20
CA GLU A 86 12.62 -12.86 2.24
C GLU A 86 14.03 -13.41 2.00
N VAL A 87 15.01 -12.50 1.92
CA VAL A 87 16.44 -12.78 1.73
C VAL A 87 16.93 -13.81 2.78
N GLY A 88 17.62 -14.86 2.32
CA GLY A 88 18.15 -15.92 3.17
C GLY A 88 17.12 -16.86 3.82
N SER A 89 15.82 -16.65 3.57
CA SER A 89 14.72 -17.45 4.15
C SER A 89 14.33 -18.62 3.25
N THR A 90 13.62 -19.61 3.78
CA THR A 90 13.24 -20.83 3.04
C THR A 90 11.84 -21.28 3.39
N LEU A 91 10.95 -21.30 2.39
CA LEU A 91 9.66 -21.98 2.47
C LEU A 91 9.81 -23.42 1.96
N THR A 92 9.53 -24.39 2.81
CA THR A 92 9.43 -25.81 2.44
C THR A 92 7.95 -26.20 2.38
N ILE A 93 7.54 -26.89 1.32
CA ILE A 93 6.16 -27.35 1.10
C ILE A 93 6.20 -28.87 0.88
N ALA A 94 5.58 -29.62 1.80
CA ALA A 94 5.62 -31.08 1.78
C ALA A 94 4.81 -31.69 0.60
N PRO A 95 5.16 -32.89 0.12
CA PRO A 95 4.39 -33.63 -0.90
C PRO A 95 2.90 -33.68 -0.59
N GLY A 96 2.07 -33.38 -1.59
CA GLY A 96 0.61 -33.39 -1.49
C GLY A 96 0.00 -32.17 -0.80
N THR A 97 0.80 -31.23 -0.29
CA THR A 97 0.28 -29.98 0.27
C THR A 97 -0.38 -29.14 -0.82
N ARG A 98 -1.52 -28.53 -0.47
CA ARG A 98 -2.32 -27.73 -1.39
C ARG A 98 -2.44 -26.29 -0.91
N VAL A 99 -2.23 -25.37 -1.83
CA VAL A 99 -2.29 -23.91 -1.62
C VAL A 99 -3.39 -23.34 -2.51
N GLU A 100 -4.34 -22.64 -1.89
CA GLU A 100 -5.33 -21.82 -2.58
C GLU A 100 -5.05 -20.33 -2.33
N ALA A 101 -5.17 -19.48 -3.33
CA ALA A 101 -4.96 -18.05 -3.22
C ALA A 101 -6.22 -17.27 -3.57
N ARG A 102 -6.52 -16.20 -2.81
CA ARG A 102 -7.58 -15.26 -3.18
C ARG A 102 -7.15 -14.40 -4.38
N PRO A 103 -8.09 -13.80 -5.13
CA PRO A 103 -7.75 -12.80 -6.14
C PRO A 103 -6.84 -11.71 -5.55
N GLY A 104 -5.75 -11.39 -6.26
CA GLY A 104 -4.71 -10.47 -5.80
C GLY A 104 -3.60 -11.08 -4.93
N ALA A 105 -3.75 -12.30 -4.40
CA ALA A 105 -2.69 -13.01 -3.67
C ALA A 105 -1.73 -13.76 -4.61
N TYR A 106 -0.43 -13.79 -4.27
CA TYR A 106 0.65 -14.43 -5.04
C TYR A 106 1.77 -14.90 -4.10
N ILE A 107 2.71 -15.70 -4.63
CA ILE A 107 3.95 -16.08 -3.93
C ILE A 107 5.15 -15.55 -4.72
N ASP A 108 5.93 -14.67 -4.10
CA ASP A 108 7.19 -14.16 -4.64
C ASP A 108 8.36 -14.58 -3.74
N ILE A 109 9.35 -15.27 -4.29
CA ILE A 109 10.60 -15.61 -3.61
C ILE A 109 11.58 -14.47 -3.89
N SER A 110 12.03 -13.78 -2.85
CA SER A 110 13.08 -12.75 -2.95
C SER A 110 14.42 -13.40 -3.29
N ARG A 111 15.37 -12.62 -3.83
CA ARG A 111 16.74 -13.07 -4.06
C ARG A 111 17.41 -13.51 -2.74
N GLU A 112 18.23 -14.57 -2.76
CA GLU A 112 18.67 -15.41 -1.61
C GLU A 112 17.58 -16.21 -0.89
N GLY A 113 16.29 -15.91 -1.10
CA GLY A 113 15.19 -16.73 -0.63
C GLY A 113 15.11 -18.06 -1.39
N ARG A 114 14.50 -19.08 -0.76
CA ARG A 114 14.33 -20.41 -1.37
C ARG A 114 12.91 -20.94 -1.23
N LEU A 115 12.43 -21.61 -2.28
CA LEU A 115 11.25 -22.48 -2.23
C LEU A 115 11.68 -23.93 -2.44
N ILE A 116 11.36 -24.79 -1.47
CA ILE A 116 11.53 -26.25 -1.55
C ILE A 116 10.13 -26.86 -1.66
N ALA A 117 9.60 -26.92 -2.87
CA ALA A 117 8.37 -27.64 -3.21
C ALA A 117 8.76 -28.93 -3.96
N ASP A 118 9.17 -29.94 -3.19
CA ASP A 118 9.62 -31.25 -3.69
C ASP A 118 8.54 -32.30 -3.41
N GLY A 119 7.60 -32.45 -4.36
CA GLY A 119 6.48 -33.38 -4.28
C GLY A 119 6.83 -34.80 -4.74
N THR A 120 5.80 -35.60 -5.07
CA THR A 120 5.98 -36.92 -5.72
C THR A 120 4.94 -37.13 -6.83
N PRO A 121 5.10 -38.14 -7.73
CA PRO A 121 4.10 -38.42 -8.78
C PRO A 121 2.68 -38.66 -8.25
N LEU A 122 2.56 -39.21 -7.03
CA LEU A 122 1.27 -39.50 -6.38
C LEU A 122 0.81 -38.40 -5.42
N GLN A 123 1.72 -37.50 -5.02
CA GLN A 123 1.47 -36.41 -4.08
C GLN A 123 2.17 -35.13 -4.58
N PRO A 124 1.70 -34.55 -5.70
CA PRO A 124 2.23 -33.28 -6.18
C PRO A 124 1.88 -32.12 -5.24
N VAL A 125 2.70 -31.09 -5.23
CA VAL A 125 2.34 -29.79 -4.63
C VAL A 125 1.41 -29.07 -5.60
N VAL A 126 0.27 -28.55 -5.13
CA VAL A 126 -0.73 -27.88 -5.98
C VAL A 126 -0.99 -26.45 -5.52
N MET A 127 -0.74 -25.47 -6.38
CA MET A 127 -0.99 -24.04 -6.16
C MET A 127 -2.06 -23.54 -7.14
N THR A 128 -3.12 -22.93 -6.64
CA THR A 128 -4.28 -22.48 -7.43
C THR A 128 -5.04 -21.35 -6.71
N CYS A 129 -6.12 -20.80 -7.28
CA CYS A 129 -7.01 -19.87 -6.57
C CYS A 129 -8.17 -20.53 -5.80
N THR A 130 -8.83 -19.73 -4.94
CA THR A 130 -10.07 -20.04 -4.20
C THR A 130 -11.36 -19.83 -5.00
N SER A 131 -11.31 -19.21 -6.19
CA SER A 131 -12.50 -18.81 -6.96
C SER A 131 -13.33 -19.98 -7.47
N ILE A 132 -14.65 -19.84 -7.42
CA ILE A 132 -15.62 -20.81 -7.96
C ILE A 132 -16.66 -20.05 -8.82
N PRO A 133 -16.70 -20.26 -10.15
CA PRO A 133 -15.73 -21.02 -10.95
C PRO A 133 -14.32 -20.41 -10.88
N LYS A 134 -13.30 -21.25 -11.11
CA LYS A 134 -11.94 -20.76 -11.40
C LYS A 134 -11.91 -20.12 -12.80
N TYR A 135 -10.95 -19.24 -13.04
CA TYR A 135 -10.71 -18.60 -14.34
C TYR A 135 -9.23 -18.22 -14.46
N GLU A 136 -8.72 -18.11 -15.69
CA GLU A 136 -7.35 -17.73 -15.99
C GLU A 136 -7.00 -16.37 -15.35
N GLY A 137 -6.10 -16.38 -14.36
CA GLY A 137 -5.73 -15.18 -13.60
C GLY A 137 -6.55 -14.90 -12.33
N CYS A 138 -7.20 -15.91 -11.75
CA CYS A 138 -7.92 -15.77 -10.48
C CYS A 138 -7.01 -15.64 -9.23
N TRP A 139 -5.68 -15.73 -9.40
CA TRP A 139 -4.67 -15.37 -8.39
C TRP A 139 -3.36 -14.95 -9.09
N GLY A 140 -2.42 -14.29 -8.40
CA GLY A 140 -1.29 -13.57 -9.02
C GLY A 140 -0.06 -14.40 -9.42
N GLY A 141 0.00 -15.69 -9.05
CA GLY A 141 1.03 -16.64 -9.52
C GLY A 141 2.25 -16.84 -8.61
N LEU A 142 3.29 -17.45 -9.18
CA LEU A 142 4.54 -17.85 -8.50
C LEU A 142 5.77 -17.31 -9.23
N SER A 143 6.64 -16.58 -8.52
CA SER A 143 7.88 -16.01 -9.06
C SER A 143 9.09 -16.34 -8.20
N VAL A 144 10.16 -16.80 -8.85
CA VAL A 144 11.44 -17.14 -8.22
C VAL A 144 12.53 -16.19 -8.70
N ARG A 145 13.23 -15.52 -7.77
CA ARG A 145 14.26 -14.50 -8.07
C ARG A 145 15.65 -14.99 -7.63
N GLY A 146 16.62 -14.96 -8.54
CA GLY A 146 17.98 -15.48 -8.30
C GLY A 146 19.12 -14.53 -8.68
N PHE A 147 20.35 -15.04 -8.67
CA PHE A 147 21.60 -14.31 -8.96
C PHE A 147 22.26 -14.60 -10.32
N GLY A 148 21.65 -15.46 -11.14
CA GLY A 148 22.14 -15.77 -12.49
C GLY A 148 22.27 -14.51 -13.35
N ARG A 149 23.23 -14.52 -14.28
CA ARG A 149 23.57 -13.34 -15.09
C ARG A 149 22.41 -12.98 -16.02
N ILE A 150 22.02 -11.71 -16.00
CA ILE A 150 20.97 -11.15 -16.86
C ILE A 150 21.58 -10.11 -17.81
N ASN A 151 21.03 -9.97 -19.01
CA ASN A 151 21.61 -9.10 -20.05
C ASN A 151 21.24 -7.61 -19.91
N PHE A 152 20.33 -7.30 -18.98
CA PHE A 152 19.70 -6.00 -18.76
C PHE A 152 19.94 -5.53 -17.32
N GLY A 153 19.99 -4.21 -17.10
CA GLY A 153 20.16 -3.61 -15.77
C GLY A 153 21.41 -2.73 -15.66
N THR A 154 21.54 -2.03 -14.54
CA THR A 154 22.80 -1.38 -14.16
C THR A 154 23.73 -2.39 -13.50
N ALA A 155 25.04 -2.14 -13.58
CA ALA A 155 26.02 -2.98 -12.91
C ALA A 155 26.20 -2.53 -11.45
N THR A 156 25.58 -3.27 -10.53
CA THR A 156 25.67 -3.05 -9.08
C THR A 156 26.39 -4.23 -8.43
N SER A 157 27.45 -3.93 -7.67
CA SER A 157 28.06 -4.89 -6.76
C SER A 157 27.27 -4.94 -5.45
N PRO A 158 27.03 -6.13 -4.86
CA PRO A 158 26.64 -6.28 -3.45
C PRO A 158 27.71 -5.83 -2.42
N ALA A 159 28.66 -4.99 -2.83
CA ALA A 159 29.97 -4.70 -2.23
C ALA A 159 30.88 -5.93 -2.04
N ASP A 160 30.41 -6.99 -1.39
CA ASP A 160 31.23 -8.12 -0.90
C ASP A 160 30.66 -9.51 -1.26
N ARG A 161 30.41 -9.80 -2.56
CA ARG A 161 30.70 -11.06 -3.32
C ARG A 161 30.45 -10.79 -4.82
N GLY A 162 31.40 -10.76 -5.75
CA GLY A 162 32.87 -10.75 -5.69
C GLY A 162 33.45 -11.32 -7.00
N SER A 163 34.26 -10.63 -7.80
CA SER A 163 34.82 -9.27 -7.72
C SER A 163 34.01 -8.21 -8.50
N GLY A 164 34.37 -6.93 -8.38
CA GLY A 164 33.77 -5.80 -9.11
C GLY A 164 34.07 -5.77 -10.63
N ALA A 165 33.60 -6.79 -11.36
CA ALA A 165 33.77 -6.92 -12.80
C ALA A 165 32.67 -6.18 -13.59
N THR A 166 33.05 -5.53 -14.69
CA THR A 166 32.12 -4.89 -15.61
C THR A 166 31.24 -5.93 -16.31
N GLY A 167 29.99 -6.10 -15.86
CA GLY A 167 29.03 -6.95 -16.56
C GLY A 167 27.95 -7.63 -15.73
N CYS A 168 28.10 -7.76 -14.40
CA CYS A 168 27.03 -8.31 -13.55
C CYS A 168 25.93 -7.26 -13.37
N LYS A 169 24.72 -7.53 -13.87
CA LYS A 169 23.60 -6.57 -13.87
C LYS A 169 22.46 -7.02 -12.96
N GLU A 170 21.75 -6.06 -12.39
CA GLU A 170 20.55 -6.28 -11.57
C GLU A 170 19.33 -5.58 -12.19
N SER A 171 18.15 -6.19 -12.07
CA SER A 171 16.90 -5.69 -12.65
C SER A 171 16.36 -4.41 -11.97
N GLY A 172 16.87 -4.08 -10.78
CA GLY A 172 16.58 -2.84 -10.05
C GLY A 172 17.43 -2.74 -8.78
N THR A 173 17.80 -1.53 -8.37
CA THR A 173 18.73 -1.31 -7.26
C THR A 173 17.99 -1.19 -5.92
N GLY A 174 18.34 -2.01 -4.93
CA GLY A 174 17.89 -1.84 -3.54
C GLY A 174 16.41 -2.13 -3.27
N THR A 175 15.71 -2.83 -4.16
CA THR A 175 14.31 -3.26 -3.94
C THR A 175 14.26 -4.72 -3.46
N PRO A 176 13.30 -5.11 -2.59
CA PRO A 176 13.17 -6.50 -2.12
C PRO A 176 12.93 -7.54 -3.24
N LEU A 177 12.45 -7.10 -4.39
CA LEU A 177 12.11 -7.93 -5.55
C LEU A 177 13.10 -7.77 -6.72
N ALA A 178 14.30 -7.25 -6.47
CA ALA A 178 15.40 -7.27 -7.44
C ALA A 178 15.82 -8.70 -7.80
N PHE A 179 16.37 -8.90 -9.00
CA PHE A 179 16.92 -10.18 -9.46
C PHE A 179 18.06 -9.99 -10.47
N GLY A 180 18.81 -11.07 -10.72
CA GLY A 180 20.05 -11.05 -11.50
C GLY A 180 21.29 -10.91 -10.62
N GLY A 181 22.48 -11.06 -11.21
CA GLY A 181 23.75 -10.95 -10.50
C GLY A 181 24.95 -11.45 -11.30
N CYS A 182 25.92 -12.04 -10.60
CA CYS A 182 27.11 -12.68 -11.20
C CYS A 182 27.04 -14.22 -11.23
N ASP A 183 26.13 -14.84 -10.48
CA ASP A 183 26.24 -16.24 -10.06
C ASP A 183 25.22 -17.14 -10.79
N ASP A 184 25.65 -17.69 -11.92
CA ASP A 184 24.89 -18.70 -12.65
C ASP A 184 24.78 -20.04 -11.90
N ALA A 185 25.59 -20.27 -10.86
CA ALA A 185 25.52 -21.44 -9.99
C ALA A 185 24.57 -21.21 -8.78
N ASP A 186 23.75 -20.17 -8.82
CA ASP A 186 22.71 -19.91 -7.81
C ASP A 186 21.70 -21.07 -7.71
N SER A 187 21.20 -21.27 -6.48
CA SER A 187 20.19 -22.25 -6.12
C SER A 187 19.06 -21.53 -5.38
N SER A 188 18.07 -21.07 -6.14
CA SER A 188 16.86 -20.42 -5.63
C SER A 188 15.82 -21.44 -5.10
N GLY A 189 16.15 -22.75 -5.11
CA GLY A 189 15.36 -23.81 -4.49
C GLY A 189 15.16 -25.07 -5.34
N VAL A 190 14.08 -25.80 -5.03
CA VAL A 190 13.65 -27.04 -5.69
C VAL A 190 12.16 -26.92 -6.00
N LEU A 191 11.83 -27.01 -7.28
CA LEU A 191 10.47 -27.11 -7.82
C LEU A 191 10.36 -28.49 -8.48
N ARG A 192 9.87 -29.50 -7.74
CA ARG A 192 9.66 -30.85 -8.28
C ARG A 192 8.25 -31.37 -8.01
N TYR A 193 7.64 -32.00 -9.01
CA TYR A 193 6.26 -32.47 -8.97
C TYR A 193 5.28 -31.37 -8.50
N LEU A 194 5.42 -30.20 -9.10
CA LEU A 194 4.67 -28.98 -8.77
C LEU A 194 3.64 -28.67 -9.87
N ARG A 195 2.42 -28.28 -9.46
CA ARG A 195 1.34 -27.87 -10.34
C ARG A 195 0.90 -26.44 -10.00
N VAL A 196 1.04 -25.53 -10.95
CA VAL A 196 0.56 -24.13 -10.85
C VAL A 196 -0.66 -23.98 -11.76
N GLU A 197 -1.85 -23.74 -11.19
CA GLU A 197 -3.13 -23.70 -11.92
C GLU A 197 -3.79 -22.32 -11.89
N TYR A 198 -4.37 -21.86 -13.00
CA TYR A 198 -5.25 -20.67 -13.10
C TYR A 198 -4.61 -19.33 -12.66
N ALA A 199 -3.30 -19.24 -12.68
CA ALA A 199 -2.54 -18.10 -12.21
C ALA A 199 -2.53 -16.93 -13.22
N GLN A 200 -2.25 -15.71 -12.78
CA GLN A 200 -2.13 -14.54 -13.66
C GLN A 200 -0.80 -14.63 -14.40
N ARG A 201 0.29 -14.56 -13.62
CA ARG A 201 1.64 -14.97 -14.02
C ARG A 201 1.75 -16.48 -13.82
N GLY A 202 2.40 -17.21 -14.72
CA GLY A 202 2.57 -18.66 -14.60
C GLY A 202 3.60 -19.04 -13.53
N LEU A 203 4.66 -19.73 -13.94
CA LEU A 203 5.92 -19.79 -13.21
C LEU A 203 6.90 -18.79 -13.83
N GLU A 204 7.35 -17.81 -13.05
CA GLU A 204 8.41 -16.89 -13.46
C GLU A 204 9.76 -17.30 -12.84
N LEU A 205 10.76 -17.57 -13.67
CA LEU A 205 12.15 -17.83 -13.26
C LEU A 205 13.01 -16.62 -13.64
N LEU A 206 13.30 -15.77 -12.65
CA LEU A 206 13.87 -14.44 -12.83
C LEU A 206 15.33 -14.44 -12.37
N GLY A 207 16.27 -14.62 -13.32
CA GLY A 207 17.69 -14.75 -13.01
C GLY A 207 18.03 -15.99 -12.17
N ALA A 208 17.29 -17.08 -12.28
CA ALA A 208 17.61 -18.31 -11.54
C ALA A 208 18.88 -19.00 -12.08
N GLY A 209 19.71 -19.53 -11.19
CA GLY A 209 20.93 -20.28 -11.53
C GLY A 209 20.70 -21.77 -11.78
N SER A 210 21.70 -22.45 -12.35
CA SER A 210 21.70 -23.87 -12.75
C SER A 210 21.63 -24.86 -11.59
N HIS A 211 21.81 -24.41 -10.35
CA HIS A 211 21.55 -25.23 -9.15
C HIS A 211 20.12 -25.06 -8.60
N THR A 212 19.27 -24.29 -9.27
CA THR A 212 17.83 -24.28 -9.04
C THR A 212 17.20 -25.47 -9.76
N VAL A 213 16.63 -26.41 -9.01
CA VAL A 213 16.04 -27.62 -9.61
C VAL A 213 14.63 -27.32 -10.10
N VAL A 214 14.36 -27.51 -11.38
CA VAL A 214 13.02 -27.38 -11.99
C VAL A 214 12.73 -28.64 -12.80
N ASP A 215 11.96 -29.57 -12.23
CA ASP A 215 11.85 -30.95 -12.71
C ASP A 215 10.42 -31.51 -12.50
N TYR A 216 9.79 -32.13 -13.50
CA TYR A 216 8.40 -32.59 -13.41
C TYR A 216 7.39 -31.49 -12.99
N VAL A 217 7.45 -30.33 -13.67
CA VAL A 217 6.63 -29.15 -13.35
C VAL A 217 5.52 -28.96 -14.38
N GLN A 218 4.30 -28.70 -13.90
CA GLN A 218 3.16 -28.32 -14.71
C GLN A 218 2.75 -26.86 -14.43
N VAL A 219 2.54 -26.08 -15.50
CA VAL A 219 1.80 -24.81 -15.41
C VAL A 219 0.61 -24.87 -16.36
N ASN A 220 -0.58 -24.65 -15.80
CA ASN A 220 -1.85 -24.88 -16.47
C ASN A 220 -2.79 -23.67 -16.32
N ARG A 221 -3.30 -23.16 -17.45
CA ARG A 221 -4.26 -22.04 -17.49
C ARG A 221 -3.74 -20.75 -16.85
N SER A 222 -2.47 -20.42 -17.10
CA SER A 222 -1.97 -19.07 -16.81
C SER A 222 -2.57 -18.03 -17.77
N ARG A 223 -2.75 -16.80 -17.28
CA ARG A 223 -3.21 -15.66 -18.10
C ARG A 223 -2.10 -15.02 -18.94
N THR A 224 -0.85 -15.16 -18.50
CA THR A 224 0.38 -14.90 -19.29
C THR A 224 0.96 -16.23 -19.80
N ASP A 225 2.24 -16.22 -20.18
CA ASP A 225 3.02 -17.42 -20.47
C ASP A 225 2.99 -18.42 -19.31
N GLY A 226 3.05 -19.72 -19.63
CA GLY A 226 3.10 -20.80 -18.64
C GLY A 226 4.40 -20.82 -17.85
N LEU A 227 5.52 -20.92 -18.55
CA LEU A 227 6.86 -20.69 -17.99
C LEU A 227 7.48 -19.45 -18.62
N SER A 228 7.90 -18.48 -17.83
CA SER A 228 8.63 -17.30 -18.30
C SER A 228 10.01 -17.24 -17.66
N VAL A 229 11.08 -17.34 -18.46
CA VAL A 229 12.48 -17.33 -17.99
C VAL A 229 13.17 -16.03 -18.38
N VAL A 230 13.72 -15.30 -17.40
CA VAL A 230 14.28 -13.96 -17.60
C VAL A 230 15.74 -13.93 -17.15
N GLY A 231 16.64 -14.24 -18.09
CA GLY A 231 18.07 -14.42 -17.85
C GLY A 231 18.42 -15.60 -16.93
N GLY A 232 19.66 -15.61 -16.44
CA GLY A 232 20.22 -16.71 -15.65
C GLY A 232 20.54 -17.97 -16.45
N ALA A 233 20.83 -19.05 -15.73
CA ALA A 233 21.33 -20.31 -16.27
C ALA A 233 20.55 -21.54 -15.78
N VAL A 234 19.36 -21.34 -15.19
CA VAL A 234 18.50 -22.43 -14.71
C VAL A 234 18.23 -23.49 -15.78
N ASP A 235 18.46 -24.74 -15.40
CA ASP A 235 18.14 -25.92 -16.20
C ASP A 235 16.71 -26.39 -15.91
N VAL A 236 15.97 -26.81 -16.94
CA VAL A 236 14.54 -27.19 -16.80
C VAL A 236 14.24 -28.56 -17.41
N ARG A 237 13.62 -29.49 -16.66
CA ARG A 237 13.38 -30.87 -17.12
C ARG A 237 11.93 -31.31 -16.90
N HIS A 238 11.41 -32.15 -17.81
CA HIS A 238 10.05 -32.72 -17.76
C HIS A 238 8.97 -31.64 -17.51
N LEU A 239 8.83 -30.69 -18.45
CA LEU A 239 7.83 -29.62 -18.35
C LEU A 239 6.53 -30.00 -19.06
N PHE A 240 5.38 -29.71 -18.43
CA PHE A 240 4.06 -29.91 -19.03
C PHE A 240 3.23 -28.62 -18.95
N LEU A 241 3.18 -27.88 -20.05
CA LEU A 241 2.70 -26.49 -20.08
C LEU A 241 1.39 -26.44 -20.88
N THR A 242 0.25 -26.35 -20.17
CA THR A 242 -1.07 -26.72 -20.72
C THR A 242 -2.12 -25.61 -20.71
N ALA A 243 -2.69 -25.29 -21.87
CA ALA A 243 -3.79 -24.34 -22.07
C ALA A 243 -3.54 -22.94 -21.44
N ASN A 244 -2.35 -22.39 -21.66
CA ASN A 244 -1.92 -21.09 -21.14
C ASN A 244 -2.21 -19.99 -22.19
N ILE A 245 -2.76 -18.84 -21.78
CA ILE A 245 -3.18 -17.77 -22.70
C ILE A 245 -1.98 -17.10 -23.39
N GLY A 246 -0.83 -17.01 -22.72
CA GLY A 246 0.42 -16.60 -23.37
C GLY A 246 1.03 -17.71 -24.22
N TYR A 247 2.35 -17.72 -24.32
CA TYR A 247 3.07 -18.89 -24.84
C TYR A 247 3.09 -20.00 -23.79
N GLY A 248 3.24 -21.25 -24.21
CA GLY A 248 3.50 -22.34 -23.25
C GLY A 248 4.78 -22.06 -22.45
N MET A 249 5.85 -21.68 -23.17
CA MET A 249 7.11 -21.22 -22.60
C MET A 249 7.58 -19.95 -23.32
N ALA A 250 8.15 -19.00 -22.57
CA ALA A 250 8.84 -17.84 -23.10
C ALA A 250 10.20 -17.64 -22.41
N TRP A 251 11.20 -17.14 -23.15
CA TRP A 251 12.45 -16.66 -22.56
C TRP A 251 12.87 -15.29 -23.08
N LYS A 252 13.54 -14.52 -22.21
CA LYS A 252 14.11 -13.21 -22.56
C LYS A 252 15.35 -12.86 -21.73
N SER A 253 16.00 -11.76 -22.11
CA SER A 253 17.00 -11.05 -21.31
C SER A 253 18.23 -11.88 -20.84
N GLY A 254 18.68 -12.85 -21.65
CA GLY A 254 19.98 -13.52 -21.47
C GLY A 254 19.95 -14.95 -20.92
N TRP A 255 18.83 -15.68 -21.05
CA TRP A 255 18.76 -17.06 -20.51
C TRP A 255 19.62 -18.03 -21.33
N HIS A 256 20.49 -18.77 -20.64
CA HIS A 256 21.50 -19.62 -21.27
C HIS A 256 21.67 -20.98 -20.55
N GLY A 257 20.60 -21.46 -19.89
CA GLY A 257 20.51 -22.81 -19.34
C GLY A 257 20.08 -23.87 -20.37
N ARG A 258 19.91 -25.11 -19.90
CA ARG A 258 19.51 -26.27 -20.72
C ARG A 258 18.04 -26.64 -20.46
N GLY A 259 17.46 -27.42 -21.37
CA GLY A 259 16.14 -28.00 -21.17
C GLY A 259 15.95 -29.36 -21.85
N GLN A 260 15.24 -30.28 -21.19
CA GLN A 260 14.88 -31.57 -21.80
C GLN A 260 13.45 -32.01 -21.43
N PHE A 261 12.76 -32.65 -22.39
CA PHE A 261 11.38 -33.13 -22.23
C PHE A 261 10.40 -31.99 -21.98
N VAL A 262 10.48 -30.95 -22.82
CA VAL A 262 9.60 -29.77 -22.75
C VAL A 262 8.36 -30.02 -23.60
N THR A 263 7.19 -30.09 -22.95
CA THR A 263 5.91 -30.28 -23.63
C THR A 263 5.03 -29.07 -23.47
N VAL A 264 4.60 -28.49 -24.59
CA VAL A 264 3.58 -27.43 -24.66
C VAL A 264 2.34 -27.99 -25.34
N GLN A 265 1.17 -27.78 -24.75
CA GLN A 265 -0.13 -28.18 -25.31
C GLN A 265 -1.16 -27.07 -25.09
N GLN A 266 -1.56 -26.38 -26.15
CA GLN A 266 -2.46 -25.23 -26.08
C GLN A 266 -3.89 -25.58 -26.51
N ASP A 267 -4.88 -24.89 -25.93
CA ASP A 267 -6.28 -24.96 -26.38
C ASP A 267 -6.65 -23.79 -27.31
N ALA A 268 -7.81 -23.85 -27.96
CA ALA A 268 -8.26 -22.82 -28.89
C ALA A 268 -8.68 -21.49 -28.24
N LEU A 269 -8.74 -21.40 -26.90
CA LEU A 269 -9.32 -20.30 -26.15
C LEU A 269 -8.32 -19.16 -25.89
N ASN A 270 -7.78 -18.63 -27.00
CA ASN A 270 -6.93 -17.43 -27.10
C ASN A 270 -5.43 -17.58 -26.75
N ASN A 271 -4.83 -18.78 -26.85
CA ASN A 271 -3.39 -18.94 -26.68
C ASN A 271 -2.56 -18.10 -27.68
N ALA A 272 -1.34 -17.69 -27.29
CA ALA A 272 -0.41 -16.95 -28.15
C ALA A 272 0.56 -17.86 -28.94
N GLY A 273 0.78 -19.08 -28.47
CA GLY A 273 1.54 -20.10 -29.20
C GLY A 273 2.29 -21.09 -28.33
N GLY A 274 3.23 -21.79 -28.97
CA GLY A 274 4.04 -22.83 -28.36
C GLY A 274 5.16 -22.28 -27.47
N ILE A 275 6.25 -21.86 -28.10
CA ILE A 275 7.46 -21.38 -27.45
C ILE A 275 7.91 -20.05 -28.08
N ARG A 276 8.19 -19.04 -27.25
CA ARG A 276 8.74 -17.75 -27.71
C ARG A 276 10.11 -17.42 -27.13
N GLY A 277 11.10 -17.24 -28.01
CA GLY A 277 12.46 -16.86 -27.62
C GLY A 277 12.77 -15.39 -27.93
N SER A 278 13.49 -14.72 -27.04
CA SER A 278 14.05 -13.39 -27.32
C SER A 278 15.34 -13.08 -26.55
N ASN A 279 16.16 -12.14 -27.05
CA ASN A 279 17.22 -11.49 -26.25
C ASN A 279 16.84 -10.08 -25.76
N ILE A 280 15.64 -9.58 -26.06
CA ILE A 280 15.20 -8.24 -25.64
C ILE A 280 15.28 -8.08 -24.10
N GLY A 281 15.76 -6.92 -23.65
CA GLY A 281 15.84 -6.52 -22.25
C GLY A 281 14.47 -6.10 -21.71
N ILE A 282 14.29 -6.12 -20.38
CA ILE A 282 12.97 -5.95 -19.74
C ILE A 282 12.24 -4.67 -20.19
N ASN A 283 12.97 -3.56 -20.39
CA ASN A 283 12.42 -2.26 -20.78
C ASN A 283 13.19 -1.58 -21.95
N ALA A 284 14.01 -2.30 -22.72
CA ALA A 284 14.87 -1.68 -23.74
C ALA A 284 15.26 -2.60 -24.92
N VAL A 285 15.34 -2.02 -26.12
CA VAL A 285 15.70 -2.68 -27.40
C VAL A 285 17.23 -2.87 -27.54
N VAL A 286 17.88 -3.41 -26.50
CA VAL A 286 19.33 -3.70 -26.51
C VAL A 286 19.55 -5.15 -26.96
N LEU A 287 19.35 -5.41 -28.25
CA LEU A 287 19.36 -6.75 -28.86
C LEU A 287 20.72 -7.47 -28.76
N THR A 288 21.80 -6.70 -28.57
CA THR A 288 23.19 -7.18 -28.45
C THR A 288 23.64 -7.41 -27.00
N GLY A 289 22.74 -7.30 -26.02
CA GLY A 289 23.07 -7.50 -24.60
C GLY A 289 23.61 -8.90 -24.30
N ALA A 290 24.73 -8.96 -23.56
CA ALA A 290 25.34 -10.19 -23.03
C ALA A 290 25.02 -10.38 -21.52
N PRO A 291 24.87 -11.64 -21.02
CA PRO A 291 24.85 -12.89 -21.78
C PRO A 291 23.70 -12.92 -22.79
N ARG A 292 23.92 -13.54 -23.96
CA ARG A 292 22.88 -13.65 -24.99
C ARG A 292 21.92 -14.78 -24.62
N SER A 293 20.62 -14.56 -24.80
CA SER A 293 19.62 -15.63 -24.75
C SER A 293 19.97 -16.68 -25.79
N SER A 294 20.34 -17.88 -25.35
CA SER A 294 20.80 -18.97 -26.22
C SER A 294 20.73 -20.32 -25.48
N PRO A 295 19.53 -20.78 -25.09
CA PRO A 295 19.36 -22.03 -24.37
C PRO A 295 19.64 -23.27 -25.24
N ALA A 296 19.87 -24.41 -24.59
CA ALA A 296 20.03 -25.71 -25.26
C ALA A 296 18.86 -26.65 -24.91
N LEU A 297 17.90 -26.77 -25.82
CA LEU A 297 16.67 -27.57 -25.68
C LEU A 297 16.74 -28.87 -26.50
N PHE A 298 16.45 -29.99 -25.86
CA PHE A 298 16.32 -31.30 -26.50
C PHE A 298 14.97 -31.93 -26.14
N ASN A 299 14.42 -32.77 -27.03
CA ASN A 299 13.19 -33.53 -26.81
C ASN A 299 12.00 -32.59 -26.48
N VAL A 300 11.49 -31.91 -27.50
CA VAL A 300 10.46 -30.87 -27.35
C VAL A 300 9.21 -31.28 -28.11
N SER A 301 8.04 -31.28 -27.45
CA SER A 301 6.74 -31.52 -28.09
C SER A 301 5.89 -30.26 -28.01
N ILE A 302 5.35 -29.80 -29.15
CA ILE A 302 4.49 -28.62 -29.24
C ILE A 302 3.20 -29.00 -29.96
N VAL A 303 2.09 -28.97 -29.23
CA VAL A 303 0.74 -29.19 -29.76
C VAL A 303 -0.02 -27.89 -29.60
N ALA A 304 -0.21 -27.16 -30.70
CA ALA A 304 -1.01 -25.93 -30.73
C ALA A 304 -2.19 -26.12 -31.71
N PRO A 305 -3.32 -25.40 -31.56
CA PRO A 305 -4.41 -25.48 -32.52
C PRO A 305 -4.08 -24.70 -33.80
N SER A 306 -4.63 -25.13 -34.94
CA SER A 306 -4.43 -24.48 -36.24
C SER A 306 -5.23 -23.18 -36.43
N ALA A 307 -6.08 -22.84 -35.47
CA ALA A 307 -6.79 -21.57 -35.39
C ALA A 307 -7.09 -21.21 -33.92
N VAL A 308 -7.17 -19.91 -33.63
CA VAL A 308 -7.51 -19.37 -32.30
C VAL A 308 -8.52 -18.23 -32.44
N SER A 309 -9.25 -17.92 -31.37
CA SER A 309 -10.14 -16.76 -31.30
C SER A 309 -9.42 -15.43 -31.01
N ASN A 310 -8.10 -15.41 -30.86
CA ASN A 310 -7.32 -14.22 -30.50
C ASN A 310 -7.03 -13.33 -31.73
N PRO A 311 -7.53 -12.08 -31.81
CA PRO A 311 -7.28 -11.19 -32.95
C PRO A 311 -5.81 -10.78 -33.13
N GLN A 312 -4.97 -10.87 -32.09
CA GLN A 312 -3.53 -10.58 -32.19
C GLN A 312 -2.75 -11.70 -32.89
N HIS A 313 -3.34 -12.89 -33.04
CA HIS A 313 -2.79 -14.03 -33.78
C HIS A 313 -3.80 -14.50 -34.83
N ALA A 314 -4.29 -13.55 -35.65
CA ALA A 314 -5.28 -13.81 -36.71
C ALA A 314 -4.78 -14.79 -37.80
N SER A 315 -3.46 -14.87 -38.00
CA SER A 315 -2.79 -15.88 -38.84
C SER A 315 -2.71 -17.28 -38.19
N GLY A 316 -3.21 -17.40 -36.95
CA GLY A 316 -3.06 -18.56 -36.08
C GLY A 316 -1.81 -18.49 -35.18
N PRO A 317 -1.71 -19.38 -34.18
CA PRO A 317 -0.59 -19.39 -33.23
C PRO A 317 0.64 -20.13 -33.77
N SER A 318 1.80 -19.58 -33.45
CA SER A 318 3.10 -20.09 -33.90
C SER A 318 3.70 -21.06 -32.88
N ALA A 319 4.19 -22.21 -33.35
CA ALA A 319 4.77 -23.25 -32.49
C ALA A 319 6.12 -22.82 -31.92
N LEU A 320 7.00 -22.25 -32.75
CA LEU A 320 8.27 -21.64 -32.35
C LEU A 320 8.37 -20.24 -32.96
N HIS A 321 8.50 -19.23 -32.10
CA HIS A 321 8.56 -17.80 -32.45
C HIS A 321 9.86 -17.21 -31.85
N LEU A 322 10.84 -16.85 -32.67
CA LEU A 322 12.18 -16.47 -32.24
C LEU A 322 12.54 -15.05 -32.72
N VAL A 323 12.77 -14.11 -31.81
CA VAL A 323 12.93 -12.68 -32.17
C VAL A 323 14.03 -11.97 -31.38
N GLY A 324 14.32 -10.71 -31.73
CA GLY A 324 15.12 -9.79 -30.94
C GLY A 324 16.54 -10.27 -30.70
N GLY A 325 17.12 -11.01 -31.65
CA GLY A 325 18.45 -11.60 -31.53
C GLY A 325 18.55 -12.72 -30.49
N THR A 326 17.58 -13.63 -30.39
CA THR A 326 17.81 -14.88 -29.64
C THR A 326 18.68 -15.86 -30.46
N GLY A 327 19.65 -16.50 -29.81
CA GLY A 327 20.25 -17.73 -30.29
C GLY A 327 19.55 -18.95 -29.69
N GLY A 328 20.14 -20.13 -29.87
CA GLY A 328 19.77 -21.35 -29.16
C GLY A 328 20.07 -22.63 -29.94
N ILE A 329 20.17 -23.76 -29.24
CA ILE A 329 20.21 -25.10 -29.84
C ILE A 329 18.87 -25.76 -29.53
N ILE A 330 18.12 -26.18 -30.54
CA ILE A 330 16.81 -26.81 -30.36
C ILE A 330 16.77 -28.09 -31.20
N ARG A 331 16.66 -29.25 -30.56
CA ARG A 331 16.74 -30.56 -31.23
C ARG A 331 15.69 -31.55 -30.78
N ASN A 332 15.42 -32.54 -31.63
CA ASN A 332 14.47 -33.63 -31.39
C ASN A 332 13.07 -33.07 -31.12
N VAL A 333 12.55 -32.28 -32.07
CA VAL A 333 11.31 -31.52 -31.93
C VAL A 333 10.15 -32.23 -32.65
N LEU A 334 8.98 -32.25 -32.02
CA LEU A 334 7.71 -32.65 -32.63
C LEU A 334 6.72 -31.48 -32.56
N ILE A 335 6.33 -30.96 -33.71
CA ILE A 335 5.26 -29.94 -33.86
C ILE A 335 4.03 -30.64 -34.43
N HIS A 336 2.87 -30.48 -33.79
CA HIS A 336 1.60 -31.05 -34.26
C HIS A 336 0.44 -30.06 -34.12
N SER A 337 -0.53 -30.16 -35.03
CA SER A 337 -1.77 -29.37 -35.10
C SER A 337 -1.61 -27.85 -35.31
N ALA A 338 -0.40 -27.29 -35.26
CA ALA A 338 -0.15 -25.84 -35.20
C ALA A 338 -0.54 -25.09 -36.49
N ALA A 339 -0.81 -23.78 -36.38
CA ALA A 339 -1.05 -22.94 -37.55
C ALA A 339 0.25 -22.63 -38.29
N ILE A 340 1.26 -22.15 -37.56
CA ILE A 340 2.60 -21.80 -38.06
C ILE A 340 3.61 -22.67 -37.30
N ALA A 341 4.52 -23.34 -38.01
CA ALA A 341 5.60 -24.09 -37.36
C ALA A 341 6.72 -23.17 -36.84
N PHE A 342 7.20 -22.24 -37.67
CA PHE A 342 8.30 -21.31 -37.34
C PHE A 342 7.97 -19.86 -37.76
N ASP A 343 8.27 -18.93 -36.85
CA ASP A 343 8.28 -17.46 -37.00
C ASP A 343 9.65 -16.93 -36.56
N ILE A 344 10.32 -16.11 -37.37
CA ILE A 344 11.64 -15.56 -37.05
C ILE A 344 11.70 -14.04 -37.30
N ASP A 345 10.95 -13.27 -36.51
CA ASP A 345 10.89 -11.81 -36.68
C ASP A 345 12.26 -11.11 -36.45
N ASP A 346 12.43 -10.06 -37.25
CA ASP A 346 13.43 -8.99 -37.19
C ASP A 346 14.83 -9.23 -37.79
N GLU A 347 15.36 -8.13 -38.34
CA GLU A 347 16.64 -8.04 -39.05
C GLU A 347 17.82 -8.52 -38.19
N GLN A 348 17.79 -8.31 -36.87
CA GLN A 348 18.90 -8.68 -35.99
C GLN A 348 18.92 -10.19 -35.71
N THR A 349 17.75 -10.81 -35.50
CA THR A 349 17.64 -12.27 -35.41
C THR A 349 18.14 -12.94 -36.69
N CYS A 350 17.77 -12.39 -37.84
CA CYS A 350 18.17 -12.89 -39.15
C CYS A 350 19.67 -12.65 -39.47
N LEU A 351 20.26 -11.52 -39.04
CA LEU A 351 21.70 -11.27 -39.16
C LEU A 351 22.53 -12.17 -38.23
N ASP A 352 22.07 -12.38 -37.00
CA ASP A 352 22.74 -13.27 -36.04
C ASP A 352 22.64 -14.75 -36.45
N PHE A 353 21.63 -15.12 -37.25
CA PHE A 353 21.49 -16.43 -37.89
C PHE A 353 22.70 -16.79 -38.78
N ALA A 354 23.26 -15.80 -39.46
CA ALA A 354 24.49 -15.91 -40.26
C ALA A 354 25.77 -15.61 -39.45
N GLY A 355 25.65 -15.39 -38.14
CA GLY A 355 26.69 -14.90 -37.25
C GLY A 355 27.36 -15.98 -36.38
N ALA A 356 28.03 -15.52 -35.31
CA ALA A 356 28.87 -16.37 -34.46
C ALA A 356 28.12 -17.22 -33.42
N LEU A 357 26.81 -17.03 -33.25
CA LEU A 357 25.94 -17.77 -32.32
C LEU A 357 24.58 -18.08 -32.99
N PRO A 358 24.54 -18.96 -34.01
CA PRO A 358 23.34 -19.23 -34.79
C PRO A 358 22.28 -19.99 -33.98
N VAL A 359 21.03 -19.91 -34.44
CA VAL A 359 19.95 -20.81 -33.99
C VAL A 359 20.13 -22.16 -34.69
N VAL A 360 20.44 -23.21 -33.91
CA VAL A 360 20.67 -24.57 -34.41
C VAL A 360 19.43 -25.42 -34.16
N LEU A 361 18.47 -25.33 -35.09
CA LEU A 361 17.23 -26.10 -35.09
C LEU A 361 17.37 -27.31 -36.03
N THR A 362 17.35 -28.55 -35.51
CA THR A 362 17.52 -29.76 -36.33
C THR A 362 16.77 -30.95 -35.75
N HIS A 363 16.51 -31.98 -36.57
CA HIS A 363 15.80 -33.20 -36.15
C HIS A 363 14.37 -32.86 -35.68
N VAL A 364 13.56 -32.35 -36.61
CA VAL A 364 12.23 -31.78 -36.37
C VAL A 364 11.18 -32.49 -37.22
N VAL A 365 10.08 -32.91 -36.60
CA VAL A 365 8.90 -33.48 -37.27
C VAL A 365 7.73 -32.50 -37.15
N ILE A 366 7.04 -32.24 -38.27
CA ILE A 366 6.06 -31.15 -38.40
C ILE A 366 4.74 -31.63 -39.02
N ALA A 367 3.66 -31.49 -38.25
CA ALA A 367 2.31 -31.29 -38.78
C ALA A 367 1.82 -29.89 -38.37
N ALA A 368 1.86 -28.95 -39.31
CA ALA A 368 1.32 -27.61 -39.17
C ALA A 368 0.61 -27.19 -40.47
N THR A 369 -0.28 -26.19 -40.41
CA THR A 369 -0.94 -25.65 -41.62
C THR A 369 0.06 -24.95 -42.53
N ASN A 370 0.92 -24.10 -41.95
CA ASN A 370 2.03 -23.41 -42.61
C ASN A 370 3.35 -23.80 -41.93
N GLN A 371 4.41 -24.00 -42.72
CA GLN A 371 5.74 -24.35 -42.20
C GLN A 371 6.56 -23.10 -41.79
N SER A 372 6.19 -21.93 -42.30
CA SER A 372 6.79 -20.62 -42.09
C SER A 372 5.68 -19.57 -41.96
N GLY A 373 5.84 -18.55 -41.12
CA GLY A 373 4.71 -17.67 -40.76
C GLY A 373 4.54 -16.35 -41.52
N SER A 374 5.62 -15.72 -42.00
CA SER A 374 5.55 -14.34 -42.53
C SER A 374 4.63 -14.17 -43.74
N THR A 375 3.67 -13.24 -43.60
CA THR A 375 2.75 -12.78 -44.65
C THR A 375 2.56 -11.26 -44.66
N ASP A 376 3.06 -10.56 -43.63
CA ASP A 376 3.68 -9.27 -43.81
C ASP A 376 5.02 -9.39 -44.57
N ALA A 377 5.51 -8.27 -45.09
CA ALA A 377 6.78 -8.23 -45.80
C ALA A 377 7.89 -7.84 -44.82
N ASP A 378 8.88 -8.72 -44.65
CA ASP A 378 10.13 -8.43 -43.94
C ASP A 378 10.63 -7.02 -44.31
N PRO A 379 10.84 -6.09 -43.35
CA PRO A 379 11.10 -4.69 -43.64
C PRO A 379 12.53 -4.43 -44.16
N PHE A 380 12.82 -4.88 -45.38
CA PHE A 380 13.97 -4.53 -46.23
C PHE A 380 15.38 -4.64 -45.59
N GLY A 381 15.58 -5.59 -44.66
CA GLY A 381 16.83 -5.76 -43.91
C GLY A 381 17.70 -6.97 -44.30
N CYS A 382 17.14 -8.18 -44.44
CA CYS A 382 17.93 -9.43 -44.46
C CYS A 382 18.69 -9.68 -45.78
N ARG A 383 19.87 -9.06 -45.93
CA ARG A 383 20.68 -9.13 -47.17
C ARG A 383 21.45 -10.44 -47.39
N THR A 384 21.46 -11.35 -46.44
CA THR A 384 22.19 -12.64 -46.55
C THR A 384 21.39 -13.69 -47.34
N TYR A 385 20.06 -13.54 -47.36
CA TYR A 385 19.13 -14.43 -48.03
C TYR A 385 18.48 -13.71 -49.23
N ALA A 386 18.17 -14.45 -50.29
CA ALA A 386 17.99 -13.91 -51.64
C ALA A 386 16.52 -13.89 -52.12
N THR A 387 15.58 -14.28 -51.26
CA THR A 387 14.16 -14.46 -51.55
C THR A 387 13.27 -13.92 -50.42
N PRO A 388 11.97 -13.67 -50.64
CA PRO A 388 11.17 -12.77 -49.79
C PRO A 388 10.83 -13.19 -48.36
N THR A 389 11.25 -14.37 -47.89
CA THR A 389 11.09 -14.81 -46.49
C THR A 389 12.31 -15.64 -46.06
N VAL A 390 12.77 -15.46 -44.82
CA VAL A 390 13.98 -16.10 -44.30
C VAL A 390 13.73 -17.57 -43.95
N GLU A 391 12.57 -17.89 -43.39
CA GLU A 391 12.19 -19.24 -42.97
C GLU A 391 12.07 -20.21 -44.15
N ALA A 392 11.54 -19.75 -45.28
CA ALA A 392 11.43 -20.59 -46.48
C ALA A 392 12.80 -20.91 -47.09
N GLN A 393 13.74 -19.96 -47.05
CA GLN A 393 15.12 -20.23 -47.48
C GLN A 393 15.88 -21.10 -46.47
N TRP A 394 15.61 -20.97 -45.18
CA TRP A 394 16.18 -21.85 -44.14
C TRP A 394 15.66 -23.30 -44.24
N LEU A 395 14.36 -23.49 -44.46
CA LEU A 395 13.75 -24.79 -44.75
C LEU A 395 14.29 -25.41 -46.05
N GLY A 396 14.64 -24.57 -47.03
CA GLY A 396 15.23 -24.97 -48.31
C GLY A 396 16.74 -25.27 -48.28
N ASP A 397 17.44 -25.04 -47.17
CA ASP A 397 18.88 -25.33 -47.07
C ASP A 397 19.13 -26.84 -47.04
N ALA A 398 20.01 -27.32 -47.92
CA ALA A 398 20.42 -28.72 -48.02
C ALA A 398 21.04 -29.28 -46.71
N ALA A 399 21.61 -28.42 -45.85
CA ALA A 399 22.10 -28.81 -44.53
C ALA A 399 20.94 -29.18 -43.57
N ASN A 400 19.79 -28.51 -43.69
CA ASN A 400 18.63 -28.71 -42.83
C ASN A 400 17.67 -29.78 -43.37
N ALA A 401 17.52 -29.85 -44.69
CA ALA A 401 16.57 -30.71 -45.41
C ALA A 401 16.69 -32.22 -45.10
N SER A 402 17.84 -32.69 -44.61
CA SER A 402 18.03 -34.08 -44.17
C SER A 402 17.53 -34.38 -42.76
N THR A 403 17.14 -33.35 -41.99
CA THR A 403 16.73 -33.47 -40.58
C THR A 403 15.35 -32.88 -40.27
N ILE A 404 14.63 -32.38 -41.28
CA ILE A 404 13.28 -31.82 -41.14
C ILE A 404 12.30 -32.70 -41.90
N ILE A 405 11.24 -33.17 -41.23
CA ILE A 405 10.22 -34.05 -41.81
C ILE A 405 8.87 -33.34 -41.72
N THR A 406 8.27 -33.04 -42.86
CA THR A 406 7.04 -32.26 -42.97
C THR A 406 5.83 -33.09 -43.41
N ASP A 407 5.89 -34.41 -43.23
CA ASP A 407 4.79 -35.34 -43.55
C ASP A 407 3.81 -35.42 -42.36
N PRO A 408 2.54 -35.00 -42.52
CA PRO A 408 1.55 -35.08 -41.45
C PRO A 408 1.26 -36.51 -40.98
N GLN A 409 1.44 -37.54 -41.81
CA GLN A 409 1.29 -38.94 -41.41
C GLN A 409 2.41 -39.38 -40.47
N VAL A 410 3.63 -38.92 -40.71
CA VAL A 410 4.79 -39.16 -39.83
C VAL A 410 4.57 -38.50 -38.47
N ALA A 411 4.15 -37.23 -38.47
CA ALA A 411 3.85 -36.52 -37.22
C ALA A 411 2.70 -37.17 -36.44
N ALA A 412 1.61 -37.57 -37.12
CA ALA A 412 0.47 -38.23 -36.50
C ALA A 412 0.83 -39.62 -35.92
N ALA A 413 1.74 -40.38 -36.53
CA ALA A 413 2.20 -41.66 -35.98
C ALA A 413 2.86 -41.52 -34.59
N LEU A 414 3.40 -40.34 -34.27
CA LEU A 414 4.10 -40.02 -33.03
C LEU A 414 3.18 -39.49 -31.90
N ILE A 415 1.87 -39.36 -32.11
CA ILE A 415 0.91 -38.82 -31.10
C ILE A 415 -0.51 -39.43 -31.25
N ARG A 416 -1.12 -39.97 -30.19
CA ARG A 416 -2.40 -40.71 -30.32
C ARG A 416 -3.66 -39.87 -30.53
N ASN A 417 -3.68 -38.62 -30.07
CA ASN A 417 -4.81 -37.72 -30.25
C ASN A 417 -4.28 -36.28 -30.30
N GLY A 418 -4.53 -35.56 -31.39
CA GLY A 418 -4.11 -34.17 -31.59
C GLY A 418 -5.24 -33.15 -31.48
N THR A 419 -6.44 -33.56 -31.06
CA THR A 419 -7.70 -32.79 -31.14
C THR A 419 -8.45 -32.61 -29.82
N ASP A 420 -8.33 -33.52 -28.85
CA ASP A 420 -8.88 -33.32 -27.49
C ASP A 420 -7.90 -32.55 -26.60
N LEU A 421 -7.87 -31.22 -26.73
CA LEU A 421 -6.82 -30.32 -26.21
C LEU A 421 -6.67 -30.23 -24.68
N ILE A 422 -7.29 -31.11 -23.88
CA ILE A 422 -7.19 -31.13 -22.41
C ILE A 422 -6.73 -32.48 -21.83
N VAL A 423 -7.00 -33.63 -22.47
CA VAL A 423 -6.41 -34.93 -22.08
C VAL A 423 -6.08 -35.82 -23.29
N PRO A 424 -5.21 -35.38 -24.22
CA PRO A 424 -4.71 -36.26 -25.27
C PRO A 424 -3.67 -37.23 -24.67
N ASP A 425 -3.72 -38.50 -25.08
CA ASP A 425 -2.63 -39.45 -24.81
C ASP A 425 -1.44 -39.10 -25.73
N LEU A 426 -0.54 -38.22 -25.27
CA LEU A 426 0.60 -37.75 -26.07
C LEU A 426 1.66 -38.82 -26.40
N ARG A 427 1.44 -40.09 -26.04
CA ARG A 427 2.30 -41.20 -26.47
C ARG A 427 2.13 -41.48 -27.97
N PRO A 428 3.14 -42.04 -28.65
CA PRO A 428 3.02 -42.50 -30.04
C PRO A 428 1.91 -43.52 -30.28
N ILE A 429 1.25 -43.43 -31.45
CA ILE A 429 0.35 -44.48 -31.95
C ILE A 429 1.15 -45.75 -32.19
N ASN A 430 2.29 -45.59 -32.88
CA ASN A 430 3.22 -46.66 -33.19
C ASN A 430 4.55 -46.39 -32.48
N PRO A 431 4.94 -47.14 -31.43
CA PRO A 431 6.23 -46.93 -30.75
C PRO A 431 7.41 -47.04 -31.72
N SER A 432 7.34 -47.96 -32.70
CA SER A 432 8.37 -48.18 -33.70
C SER A 432 8.51 -47.04 -34.73
N ALA A 433 7.56 -46.11 -34.79
CA ALA A 433 7.69 -44.93 -35.65
C ALA A 433 8.85 -44.03 -35.19
N SER A 434 9.05 -43.89 -33.89
CA SER A 434 10.15 -43.09 -33.32
C SER A 434 11.54 -43.53 -33.79
N THR A 435 11.75 -44.83 -33.95
CA THR A 435 13.01 -45.45 -34.39
C THR A 435 13.21 -45.45 -35.90
N LEU A 436 12.24 -44.95 -36.68
CA LEU A 436 12.30 -44.86 -38.14
C LEU A 436 12.72 -43.46 -38.64
N TYR A 437 12.83 -42.47 -37.74
CA TYR A 437 13.18 -41.10 -38.09
C TYR A 437 14.47 -40.66 -37.38
N PRO A 438 15.39 -39.95 -38.07
CA PRO A 438 16.65 -39.53 -37.48
C PRO A 438 16.43 -38.53 -36.34
N ALA A 439 17.12 -38.75 -35.23
CA ALA A 439 17.15 -37.86 -34.07
C ALA A 439 18.61 -37.67 -33.61
N ALA A 440 18.92 -36.50 -33.06
CA ALA A 440 20.22 -36.24 -32.48
C ALA A 440 20.36 -36.98 -31.14
N VAL A 441 21.51 -37.61 -30.90
CA VAL A 441 21.88 -38.04 -29.55
C VAL A 441 22.14 -36.79 -28.69
N PRO A 442 21.49 -36.64 -27.52
CA PRO A 442 21.76 -35.52 -26.62
C PRO A 442 23.20 -35.52 -26.06
N PRO A 443 23.73 -34.37 -25.61
CA PRO A 443 25.08 -34.29 -25.03
C PRO A 443 25.24 -35.16 -23.78
N ASN A 444 26.35 -35.90 -23.67
CA ASN A 444 26.67 -36.66 -22.46
C ASN A 444 27.30 -35.76 -21.39
N ASP A 445 26.51 -34.85 -20.82
CA ASP A 445 26.95 -33.81 -19.89
C ASP A 445 26.42 -33.98 -18.45
N GLY A 446 25.68 -35.07 -18.19
CA GLY A 446 25.06 -35.38 -16.90
C GLY A 446 23.71 -34.70 -16.64
N PHE A 447 23.29 -33.74 -17.48
CA PHE A 447 21.93 -33.19 -17.44
C PHE A 447 21.02 -33.89 -18.46
N PHE A 448 21.46 -34.02 -19.70
CA PHE A 448 20.65 -34.65 -20.74
C PHE A 448 20.67 -36.18 -20.62
N ASP A 449 19.50 -36.77 -20.81
CA ASP A 449 19.34 -38.19 -21.03
C ASP A 449 19.77 -38.55 -22.46
N ILE A 450 20.94 -39.18 -22.59
CA ILE A 450 21.50 -39.60 -23.87
C ILE A 450 20.71 -40.72 -24.56
N SER A 451 19.81 -41.41 -23.84
CA SER A 451 18.95 -42.44 -24.43
C SER A 451 17.77 -41.85 -25.22
N ALA A 452 17.46 -40.56 -25.03
CA ALA A 452 16.36 -39.85 -25.66
C ALA A 452 16.62 -39.43 -27.12
N ALA A 453 17.24 -40.31 -27.91
CA ALA A 453 17.48 -40.14 -29.33
C ALA A 453 16.22 -40.45 -30.17
N TYR A 454 15.14 -39.68 -29.92
CA TYR A 454 13.87 -39.75 -30.65
C TYR A 454 13.23 -38.35 -30.75
N PRO A 455 12.41 -38.03 -31.78
CA PRO A 455 11.72 -36.73 -31.86
C PRO A 455 10.61 -36.59 -30.81
N GLY A 456 10.50 -35.40 -30.22
CA GLY A 456 9.47 -35.08 -29.21
C GLY A 456 9.92 -35.31 -27.76
N ALA A 457 9.08 -34.86 -26.83
CA ALA A 457 9.30 -34.90 -25.38
C ALA A 457 8.83 -36.19 -24.70
N ILE A 458 8.03 -37.02 -25.37
CA ILE A 458 7.36 -38.19 -24.77
C ILE A 458 8.04 -39.49 -25.23
N GLU A 459 8.45 -40.32 -24.27
CA GLU A 459 9.20 -41.54 -24.55
C GLU A 459 8.37 -42.59 -25.32
N PRO A 460 8.86 -43.10 -26.47
CA PRO A 460 8.16 -44.10 -27.28
C PRO A 460 7.97 -45.46 -26.59
N ALA A 461 8.91 -45.87 -25.73
CA ALA A 461 8.87 -47.17 -25.06
C ALA A 461 7.65 -47.33 -24.12
N ASN A 462 7.07 -46.21 -23.67
CA ASN A 462 5.91 -46.17 -22.78
C ASN A 462 4.56 -46.45 -23.47
N ALA A 463 4.58 -46.97 -24.70
CA ALA A 463 3.39 -47.30 -25.47
C ALA A 463 2.47 -48.36 -24.82
N SER A 464 2.95 -49.15 -23.85
CA SER A 464 2.11 -50.08 -23.07
C SER A 464 1.02 -49.33 -22.31
N ARG A 465 -0.22 -49.84 -22.34
CA ARG A 465 -1.32 -49.32 -21.51
C ARG A 465 -1.07 -49.43 -20.00
N SER A 466 -0.12 -50.27 -19.57
CA SER A 466 0.23 -50.44 -18.15
C SER A 466 1.17 -49.37 -17.60
N ASN A 467 1.89 -48.61 -18.44
CA ASN A 467 2.65 -47.46 -17.94
C ASN A 467 1.79 -46.19 -18.05
N VAL A 468 1.73 -45.44 -16.95
CA VAL A 468 0.93 -44.23 -16.80
C VAL A 468 1.89 -43.04 -16.78
N PRO A 469 1.85 -42.13 -17.77
CA PRO A 469 2.74 -40.97 -17.78
C PRO A 469 2.58 -40.13 -16.52
N TRP A 470 3.67 -39.54 -16.03
CA TRP A 470 3.70 -38.80 -14.75
C TRP A 470 2.70 -37.63 -14.69
N TYR A 471 2.36 -37.04 -15.84
CA TYR A 471 1.38 -35.96 -16.01
C TYR A 471 -0.08 -36.45 -16.18
N SER A 472 -0.32 -37.76 -16.13
CA SER A 472 -1.66 -38.34 -16.31
C SER A 472 -2.58 -37.95 -15.15
N GLY A 473 -3.73 -37.34 -15.47
CA GLY A 473 -4.67 -36.82 -14.46
C GLY A 473 -4.24 -35.49 -13.83
N TRP A 474 -3.18 -34.86 -14.33
CA TRP A 474 -2.74 -33.53 -13.87
C TRP A 474 -3.40 -32.38 -14.64
N THR A 475 -4.10 -32.63 -15.75
CA THR A 475 -4.90 -31.60 -16.42
C THR A 475 -6.31 -31.47 -15.83
N VAL A 476 -6.84 -30.25 -15.87
CA VAL A 476 -8.15 -29.88 -15.34
C VAL A 476 -9.01 -29.28 -16.46
N ALA A 477 -10.32 -29.50 -16.37
CA ALA A 477 -11.28 -29.07 -17.40
C ALA A 477 -11.24 -27.55 -17.66
N ALA A 478 -11.69 -27.17 -18.86
CA ALA A 478 -11.85 -25.75 -19.21
C ALA A 478 -12.79 -25.06 -18.22
N PRO A 479 -12.44 -23.86 -17.72
CA PRO A 479 -13.34 -23.08 -16.91
C PRO A 479 -14.52 -22.58 -17.74
N VAL A 480 -15.70 -22.55 -17.15
CA VAL A 480 -16.80 -21.74 -17.69
C VAL A 480 -16.45 -20.29 -17.40
N ILE A 481 -15.84 -19.59 -18.38
CA ILE A 481 -15.49 -18.17 -18.26
C ILE A 481 -16.77 -17.38 -17.99
N PRO A 482 -16.93 -16.77 -16.79
CA PRO A 482 -18.11 -15.97 -16.52
C PRO A 482 -17.96 -14.62 -17.22
N ALA A 483 -18.98 -14.22 -17.99
CA ALA A 483 -18.94 -12.95 -18.72
C ALA A 483 -18.77 -11.76 -17.74
N PRO A 484 -17.83 -10.82 -18.00
CA PRO A 484 -17.61 -9.68 -17.13
C PRO A 484 -18.87 -8.81 -16.99
N GLY A 485 -19.14 -8.34 -15.76
CA GLY A 485 -20.14 -7.31 -15.50
C GLY A 485 -19.50 -5.92 -15.40
N THR A 486 -20.27 -4.90 -15.75
CA THR A 486 -19.82 -3.50 -15.67
C THR A 486 -20.31 -2.90 -14.37
N VAL A 487 -19.41 -2.38 -13.55
CA VAL A 487 -19.79 -1.59 -12.36
C VAL A 487 -19.50 -0.12 -12.65
N ALA A 488 -20.56 0.67 -12.69
CA ALA A 488 -20.52 2.10 -12.93
C ALA A 488 -21.01 2.87 -11.70
N GLY A 489 -20.70 4.16 -11.62
CA GLY A 489 -21.19 4.96 -10.51
C GLY A 489 -20.76 6.42 -10.55
N VAL A 490 -21.08 7.14 -9.47
CA VAL A 490 -20.71 8.55 -9.29
C VAL A 490 -20.09 8.75 -7.91
N ILE A 491 -18.97 9.47 -7.86
CA ILE A 491 -18.34 9.95 -6.62
C ILE A 491 -18.71 11.43 -6.45
N SER A 492 -19.31 11.78 -5.31
CA SER A 492 -19.63 13.18 -4.97
C SER A 492 -19.48 13.45 -3.48
N ALA A 493 -19.39 14.72 -3.11
CA ALA A 493 -19.32 15.15 -1.71
C ALA A 493 -20.34 16.24 -1.39
N PRO A 494 -20.98 16.20 -0.20
CA PRO A 494 -21.88 17.27 0.25
C PRO A 494 -21.17 18.63 0.23
N GLY A 495 -21.82 19.64 -0.35
CA GLY A 495 -21.28 21.00 -0.44
C GLY A 495 -20.09 21.23 -1.39
N ARG A 496 -19.40 20.18 -1.88
CA ARG A 496 -18.35 20.29 -2.91
C ARG A 496 -18.79 19.81 -4.31
N GLY A 497 -19.84 18.99 -4.41
CA GLY A 497 -20.34 18.47 -5.68
C GLY A 497 -19.57 17.23 -6.16
N PRO A 498 -19.52 16.94 -7.48
CA PRO A 498 -18.87 15.76 -7.99
C PRO A 498 -17.34 15.79 -7.82
N LEU A 499 -16.74 14.67 -7.42
CA LEU A 499 -15.29 14.57 -7.19
C LEU A 499 -14.57 13.97 -8.40
N GLY A 500 -14.42 14.77 -9.46
CA GLY A 500 -13.61 14.40 -10.62
C GLY A 500 -12.14 14.22 -10.28
N GLY A 501 -11.47 13.27 -10.94
CA GLY A 501 -10.07 12.91 -10.70
C GLY A 501 -9.84 11.89 -9.58
N ALA A 502 -10.85 11.62 -8.74
CA ALA A 502 -10.80 10.52 -7.77
C ALA A 502 -10.74 9.15 -8.47
N VAL A 503 -10.10 8.16 -7.85
CA VAL A 503 -9.81 6.86 -8.46
C VAL A 503 -10.50 5.74 -7.69
N ILE A 504 -11.42 5.02 -8.32
CA ILE A 504 -11.90 3.73 -7.80
C ILE A 504 -10.86 2.67 -8.12
N THR A 505 -10.38 1.95 -7.10
CA THR A 505 -9.45 0.82 -7.25
C THR A 505 -10.09 -0.45 -6.68
N THR A 506 -9.91 -1.59 -7.33
CA THR A 506 -10.41 -2.89 -6.86
C THR A 506 -9.39 -3.65 -6.01
N SER A 507 -9.90 -4.60 -5.23
CA SER A 507 -9.13 -5.68 -4.59
C SER A 507 -8.12 -6.42 -5.51
N TYR A 508 -8.33 -6.42 -6.83
CA TYR A 508 -7.48 -7.11 -7.80
C TYR A 508 -6.69 -6.15 -8.73
N GLY A 509 -6.61 -4.86 -8.40
CA GLY A 509 -5.76 -3.89 -9.08
C GLY A 509 -6.33 -3.29 -10.38
N ALA A 510 -7.60 -3.51 -10.70
CA ALA A 510 -8.27 -2.74 -11.74
C ALA A 510 -8.67 -1.36 -11.19
N SER A 511 -8.58 -0.32 -12.01
CA SER A 511 -8.88 1.06 -11.57
C SER A 511 -9.61 1.88 -12.62
N ALA A 512 -10.55 2.73 -12.18
CA ALA A 512 -11.19 3.75 -13.00
C ALA A 512 -11.01 5.13 -12.34
N THR A 513 -10.55 6.12 -13.12
CA THR A 513 -10.56 7.53 -12.69
C THR A 513 -11.93 8.14 -13.00
N ALA A 514 -12.54 8.80 -12.02
CA ALA A 514 -13.79 9.51 -12.18
C ALA A 514 -13.61 10.73 -13.11
N ALA A 515 -14.48 10.86 -14.10
CA ALA A 515 -14.53 12.03 -14.97
C ALA A 515 -14.93 13.30 -14.19
N ALA A 516 -14.84 14.48 -14.80
CA ALA A 516 -15.10 15.77 -14.13
C ALA A 516 -16.49 15.91 -13.48
N ASN A 517 -17.47 15.12 -13.93
CA ASN A 517 -18.81 14.99 -13.36
C ASN A 517 -18.92 13.93 -12.24
N GLY A 518 -17.79 13.43 -11.72
CA GLY A 518 -17.71 12.38 -10.71
C GLY A 518 -17.98 10.96 -11.20
N SER A 519 -18.36 10.75 -12.48
CA SER A 519 -18.77 9.42 -12.94
C SER A 519 -17.59 8.50 -13.29
N TYR A 520 -17.70 7.22 -12.93
CA TYR A 520 -16.74 6.16 -13.25
C TYR A 520 -17.44 4.92 -13.84
N SER A 521 -16.69 4.07 -14.53
CA SER A 521 -17.14 2.77 -15.03
C SER A 521 -15.98 1.78 -15.08
N LEU A 522 -16.19 0.53 -14.67
CA LEU A 522 -15.14 -0.47 -14.50
C LEU A 522 -15.67 -1.89 -14.75
N ASN A 523 -15.02 -2.65 -15.62
CA ASN A 523 -15.44 -4.01 -15.98
C ASN A 523 -14.78 -5.04 -15.04
N LEU A 524 -15.59 -5.83 -14.35
CA LEU A 524 -15.15 -6.83 -13.37
C LEU A 524 -15.56 -8.25 -13.82
N PRO A 525 -14.73 -9.29 -13.59
CA PRO A 525 -15.17 -10.68 -13.66
C PRO A 525 -16.35 -10.94 -12.71
N ALA A 526 -17.14 -11.99 -12.93
CA ALA A 526 -18.13 -12.39 -11.92
C ALA A 526 -17.45 -12.83 -10.61
N GLY A 527 -18.05 -12.47 -9.47
CA GLY A 527 -17.49 -12.69 -8.13
C GLY A 527 -17.76 -11.53 -7.16
N GLN A 528 -17.15 -11.59 -5.98
CA GLN A 528 -17.12 -10.49 -5.02
C GLN A 528 -15.88 -9.61 -5.23
N HIS A 529 -16.07 -8.30 -5.17
CA HIS A 529 -15.04 -7.29 -5.37
C HIS A 529 -15.17 -6.20 -4.32
N VAL A 530 -14.04 -5.70 -3.83
CA VAL A 530 -13.99 -4.53 -2.93
C VAL A 530 -13.63 -3.32 -3.77
N LEU A 531 -14.51 -2.31 -3.84
CA LEU A 531 -14.24 -1.02 -4.46
C LEU A 531 -13.73 -0.04 -3.41
N THR A 532 -12.54 0.51 -3.60
CA THR A 532 -11.93 1.49 -2.69
C THR A 532 -11.73 2.83 -3.42
N PRO A 533 -12.38 3.93 -2.99
CA PRO A 533 -12.09 5.27 -3.49
C PRO A 533 -10.75 5.79 -2.94
N GLY A 534 -9.83 6.11 -3.85
CA GLY A 534 -8.57 6.81 -3.60
C GLY A 534 -8.49 8.10 -4.41
N GLY A 535 -7.38 8.84 -4.29
CA GLY A 535 -7.20 10.11 -5.01
C GLY A 535 -8.23 11.20 -4.66
N LEU A 536 -8.95 11.07 -3.54
CA LEU A 536 -9.87 12.08 -3.03
C LEU A 536 -9.09 13.35 -2.61
N PRO A 537 -9.72 14.54 -2.67
CA PRO A 537 -9.11 15.76 -2.14
C PRO A 537 -8.74 15.61 -0.66
N ILE A 538 -7.67 16.29 -0.24
CA ILE A 538 -7.24 16.26 1.17
C ILE A 538 -8.36 16.81 2.07
N GLY A 539 -8.65 16.10 3.17
CA GLY A 539 -9.81 16.36 4.03
C GLY A 539 -11.10 15.65 3.60
N CYS A 540 -11.08 14.91 2.49
CA CYS A 540 -12.19 14.04 2.08
C CYS A 540 -11.89 12.55 2.35
N GLY A 541 -12.91 11.78 2.73
CA GLY A 541 -12.83 10.34 2.96
C GLY A 541 -14.07 9.59 2.48
N ALA A 542 -13.90 8.32 2.10
CA ALA A 542 -14.98 7.41 1.74
C ALA A 542 -14.62 5.98 2.16
N GLY A 543 -15.63 5.18 2.51
CA GLY A 543 -15.45 3.77 2.84
C GLY A 543 -15.20 2.90 1.61
N ALA A 544 -14.61 1.72 1.83
CA ALA A 544 -14.62 0.66 0.84
C ALA A 544 -16.02 0.03 0.72
N LEU A 545 -16.38 -0.44 -0.47
CA LEU A 545 -17.71 -0.98 -0.77
C LEU A 545 -17.62 -2.38 -1.40
N ASP A 546 -18.27 -3.35 -0.76
CA ASP A 546 -18.39 -4.71 -1.29
C ASP A 546 -19.43 -4.77 -2.42
N VAL A 547 -19.03 -5.29 -3.59
CA VAL A 547 -19.87 -5.42 -4.78
C VAL A 547 -19.83 -6.85 -5.29
N SER A 548 -21.00 -7.47 -5.43
CA SER A 548 -21.14 -8.80 -6.02
C SER A 548 -21.61 -8.69 -7.47
N VAL A 549 -20.79 -9.16 -8.41
CA VAL A 549 -21.11 -9.23 -9.85
C VAL A 549 -21.50 -10.67 -10.18
N ALA A 550 -22.77 -10.90 -10.53
CA ALA A 550 -23.28 -12.24 -10.82
C ALA A 550 -22.99 -12.72 -12.26
N SER A 551 -23.01 -11.79 -13.22
CA SER A 551 -22.82 -12.03 -14.66
C SER A 551 -22.68 -10.69 -15.39
N ALA A 552 -22.73 -10.69 -16.73
CA ALA A 552 -22.76 -9.49 -17.57
C ALA A 552 -24.03 -8.65 -17.37
N ALA A 553 -24.01 -7.80 -16.34
CA ALA A 553 -25.02 -6.79 -16.03
C ALA A 553 -24.34 -5.49 -15.60
N THR A 554 -25.02 -4.35 -15.78
CA THR A 554 -24.56 -3.06 -15.30
C THR A 554 -25.03 -2.82 -13.87
N VAL A 555 -24.10 -2.70 -12.92
CA VAL A 555 -24.39 -2.32 -11.52
C VAL A 555 -24.07 -0.84 -11.36
N THR A 556 -25.06 -0.02 -10.99
CA THR A 556 -24.88 1.43 -10.78
C THR A 556 -24.83 1.75 -9.29
N LEU A 557 -23.80 2.48 -8.86
CA LEU A 557 -23.50 2.80 -7.46
C LEU A 557 -23.30 4.31 -7.24
N ASN A 558 -23.72 4.84 -6.10
CA ASN A 558 -23.42 6.21 -5.70
C ASN A 558 -22.52 6.18 -4.47
N ILE A 559 -21.33 6.78 -4.58
CA ILE A 559 -20.32 6.86 -3.53
C ILE A 559 -20.30 8.30 -3.04
N VAL A 560 -20.76 8.51 -1.81
CA VAL A 560 -20.71 9.81 -1.14
C VAL A 560 -19.44 9.85 -0.29
N ALA A 561 -18.53 10.77 -0.61
CA ALA A 561 -17.38 11.08 0.22
C ALA A 561 -17.75 12.21 1.20
N ASP A 562 -17.36 12.09 2.46
CA ASP A 562 -17.48 13.19 3.41
C ASP A 562 -16.22 14.07 3.33
N CYS A 563 -16.38 15.38 3.42
CA CYS A 563 -15.34 16.39 3.21
C CYS A 563 -15.48 17.53 4.23
N THR A 564 -14.89 17.36 5.40
CA THR A 564 -15.03 18.32 6.51
C THR A 564 -14.14 19.56 6.30
N VAL A 565 -14.72 20.75 6.41
CA VAL A 565 -14.01 22.03 6.23
C VAL A 565 -13.82 22.72 7.58
N VAL A 566 -12.58 22.90 8.01
CA VAL A 566 -12.23 23.66 9.22
C VAL A 566 -12.42 25.15 8.97
N PHE A 567 -12.98 25.85 9.95
CA PHE A 567 -13.24 27.28 9.92
C PHE A 567 -12.41 28.06 10.93
N ALA A 568 -12.25 27.51 12.14
CA ALA A 568 -11.45 28.09 13.22
C ALA A 568 -10.70 26.99 14.00
N ALA A 569 -9.61 27.37 14.66
CA ALA A 569 -8.87 26.53 15.59
C ALA A 569 -8.62 27.31 16.89
N SER A 570 -8.47 26.59 18.00
CA SER A 570 -8.05 27.14 19.29
C SER A 570 -7.16 26.14 20.04
N THR A 571 -6.32 26.64 20.94
CA THR A 571 -5.18 25.90 21.50
C THR A 571 -5.04 26.21 22.99
N GLY A 572 -5.34 25.24 23.85
CA GLY A 572 -5.05 25.32 25.27
C GLY A 572 -3.64 24.84 25.60
N ALA A 573 -3.30 24.71 26.89
CA ALA A 573 -1.91 24.47 27.29
C ALA A 573 -1.34 23.17 26.69
N LEU A 574 -2.13 22.09 26.69
CA LEU A 574 -1.71 20.75 26.26
C LEU A 574 -2.77 20.06 25.37
N HIS A 575 -3.71 20.82 24.84
CA HIS A 575 -4.80 20.38 23.94
C HIS A 575 -5.10 21.42 22.87
N ALA A 576 -5.74 20.99 21.79
CA ALA A 576 -6.25 21.88 20.74
C ALA A 576 -7.63 21.44 20.26
N CYS A 577 -8.36 22.36 19.63
CA CYS A 577 -9.70 22.16 19.12
C CYS A 577 -9.85 22.84 17.74
N ALA A 578 -10.68 22.27 16.89
CA ALA A 578 -11.08 22.82 15.59
C ALA A 578 -12.60 22.89 15.49
N GLN A 579 -13.12 24.01 14.97
CA GLN A 579 -14.54 24.18 14.62
C GLN A 579 -14.69 24.15 13.10
N SER A 580 -15.65 23.36 12.60
CA SER A 580 -16.00 23.31 11.17
C SER A 580 -16.99 24.41 10.78
N THR A 581 -17.15 24.66 9.48
CA THR A 581 -18.18 25.57 8.95
C THR A 581 -19.61 25.16 9.32
N ALA A 582 -19.84 23.88 9.63
CA ALA A 582 -21.11 23.35 10.11
C ALA A 582 -21.30 23.49 11.64
N GLY A 583 -20.43 24.24 12.32
CA GLY A 583 -20.49 24.49 13.76
C GLY A 583 -20.17 23.27 14.63
N LYS A 584 -19.65 22.18 14.05
CA LYS A 584 -19.15 21.01 14.81
C LYS A 584 -17.75 21.31 15.35
N ILE A 585 -17.45 20.79 16.54
CA ILE A 585 -16.14 20.93 17.17
C ILE A 585 -15.53 19.53 17.37
N GLN A 586 -14.23 19.41 17.10
CA GLN A 586 -13.40 18.28 17.49
C GLN A 586 -12.19 18.79 18.29
N CYS A 587 -11.76 18.07 19.31
CA CYS A 587 -10.59 18.40 20.13
C CYS A 587 -9.61 17.22 20.24
N TRP A 588 -8.36 17.50 20.56
CA TRP A 588 -7.28 16.52 20.69
C TRP A 588 -6.16 17.02 21.62
N GLY A 589 -5.21 16.15 21.95
CA GLY A 589 -4.20 16.36 22.99
C GLY A 589 -4.63 15.77 24.34
N GLN A 590 -4.17 16.38 25.43
CA GLN A 590 -4.38 15.89 26.80
C GLN A 590 -5.85 15.90 27.22
N ASN A 591 -6.28 14.90 28.01
CA ASN A 591 -7.69 14.77 28.41
C ASN A 591 -7.91 14.43 29.90
N ASP A 592 -6.89 14.54 30.75
CA ASP A 592 -6.96 14.08 32.15
C ASP A 592 -8.03 14.82 32.98
N TYR A 593 -8.38 16.04 32.56
CA TYR A 593 -9.44 16.86 33.16
C TYR A 593 -10.67 17.04 32.23
N GLY A 594 -10.83 16.20 31.21
CA GLY A 594 -11.95 16.30 30.25
C GLY A 594 -11.82 17.43 29.23
N MET A 595 -10.61 17.96 28.99
CA MET A 595 -10.34 19.10 28.08
C MET A 595 -10.82 18.87 26.64
N VAL A 596 -10.86 17.60 26.20
CA VAL A 596 -11.36 17.22 24.88
C VAL A 596 -12.89 17.33 24.80
N GLY A 597 -13.60 17.19 25.91
CA GLY A 597 -15.07 17.30 25.93
C GLY A 597 -15.82 16.10 25.32
N ASP A 598 -15.16 14.93 25.22
CA ASP A 598 -15.69 13.70 24.62
C ASP A 598 -16.46 12.79 25.62
N GLY A 599 -16.69 13.27 26.84
CA GLY A 599 -17.34 12.52 27.92
C GLY A 599 -16.38 11.69 28.77
N THR A 600 -15.06 11.74 28.51
CA THR A 600 -14.05 10.90 29.18
C THR A 600 -12.93 11.71 29.85
N THR A 601 -12.04 11.02 30.57
CA THR A 601 -10.98 11.59 31.44
C THR A 601 -9.64 10.85 31.38
N THR A 602 -9.44 9.96 30.41
CA THR A 602 -8.21 9.13 30.35
C THR A 602 -7.68 8.94 28.93
N THR A 603 -6.35 8.84 28.86
CA THR A 603 -5.50 8.81 27.65
C THR A 603 -5.57 10.09 26.78
N PRO A 604 -4.43 10.68 26.38
CA PRO A 604 -4.44 11.76 25.40
C PRO A 604 -5.01 11.29 24.06
N ARG A 605 -5.75 12.18 23.37
CA ARG A 605 -6.26 11.94 22.02
C ARG A 605 -5.22 12.40 21.01
N LEU A 606 -4.57 11.46 20.33
CA LEU A 606 -3.54 11.79 19.33
C LEU A 606 -4.13 12.28 17.99
N LEU A 607 -5.45 12.23 17.82
CA LEU A 607 -6.20 12.65 16.64
C LEU A 607 -7.43 13.48 17.06
N PRO A 608 -7.92 14.39 16.20
CA PRO A 608 -9.18 15.11 16.40
C PRO A 608 -10.34 14.17 16.78
N THR A 609 -10.98 14.46 17.92
CA THR A 609 -12.05 13.65 18.52
C THR A 609 -13.31 14.51 18.69
N PRO A 610 -14.50 14.09 18.21
CA PRO A 610 -15.74 14.84 18.36
C PRO A 610 -16.16 15.11 19.81
N LEU A 611 -16.78 16.28 20.05
CA LEU A 611 -17.41 16.58 21.34
C LEU A 611 -18.61 15.66 21.62
N PHE A 612 -18.79 15.32 22.90
CA PHE A 612 -19.91 14.51 23.37
C PHE A 612 -21.26 15.11 22.99
N GLY A 613 -22.21 14.25 22.63
CA GLY A 613 -23.59 14.64 22.28
C GLY A 613 -23.76 15.28 20.89
N ASN A 614 -22.73 15.29 20.03
CA ASN A 614 -22.78 15.79 18.64
C ASN A 614 -23.42 17.19 18.52
N LEU A 615 -23.04 18.09 19.42
CA LEU A 615 -23.57 19.45 19.49
C LEU A 615 -23.17 20.29 18.26
N THR A 616 -23.91 21.37 18.02
CA THR A 616 -23.58 22.40 17.03
C THR A 616 -23.51 23.75 17.76
N PHE A 617 -22.47 24.53 17.43
CA PHE A 617 -22.09 25.79 18.07
C PHE A 617 -22.06 26.94 17.08
N ASP A 618 -22.14 28.16 17.60
CA ASP A 618 -22.18 29.38 16.83
C ASP A 618 -20.77 29.65 16.23
N SER A 619 -20.71 30.08 14.96
CA SER A 619 -19.48 30.03 14.15
C SER A 619 -18.40 31.02 14.61
N GLY A 620 -17.17 30.53 14.82
CA GLY A 620 -16.03 31.36 15.19
C GLY A 620 -15.95 31.70 16.68
N THR A 621 -16.69 30.99 17.53
CA THR A 621 -16.80 31.30 18.97
C THR A 621 -16.00 30.36 19.88
N LEU A 622 -15.30 29.38 19.30
CA LEU A 622 -14.43 28.43 20.01
C LEU A 622 -13.19 29.13 20.59
N THR A 623 -12.97 28.98 21.89
CA THR A 623 -11.80 29.47 22.64
C THR A 623 -11.30 28.41 23.62
N SER A 624 -10.01 28.44 23.97
CA SER A 624 -9.37 27.49 24.88
C SER A 624 -8.42 28.21 25.84
N GLY A 625 -8.68 28.06 27.13
CA GLY A 625 -7.77 28.44 28.21
C GLY A 625 -6.76 27.34 28.50
N TYR A 626 -6.06 27.39 29.64
CA TYR A 626 -5.04 26.39 29.96
C TYR A 626 -5.54 24.95 29.94
N THR A 627 -6.59 24.68 30.71
CA THR A 627 -7.11 23.33 30.97
C THR A 627 -8.62 23.23 30.74
N HIS A 628 -9.17 24.18 29.99
CA HIS A 628 -10.60 24.28 29.68
C HIS A 628 -10.82 24.88 28.29
N SER A 629 -11.99 24.63 27.71
CA SER A 629 -12.44 25.22 26.44
C SER A 629 -13.87 25.73 26.57
N CYS A 630 -14.23 26.73 25.78
CA CYS A 630 -15.58 27.28 25.68
C CYS A 630 -15.98 27.54 24.22
N ALA A 631 -17.28 27.55 23.94
CA ALA A 631 -17.87 28.06 22.70
C ALA A 631 -19.28 28.60 22.96
N ILE A 632 -19.77 29.53 22.14
CA ILE A 632 -21.18 29.97 22.23
C ILE A 632 -22.08 28.97 21.48
N ARG A 633 -23.26 28.70 22.04
CA ARG A 633 -24.33 27.96 21.38
C ARG A 633 -25.67 28.66 21.64
N SER A 634 -26.25 29.25 20.60
CA SER A 634 -27.55 29.93 20.67
C SER A 634 -27.62 30.98 21.79
N GLY A 635 -26.54 31.74 21.96
CA GLY A 635 -26.40 32.76 23.01
C GLY A 635 -25.93 32.27 24.39
N ALA A 636 -25.85 30.97 24.64
CA ALA A 636 -25.27 30.43 25.88
C ALA A 636 -23.77 30.15 25.71
N ALA A 637 -22.93 30.60 26.65
CA ALA A 637 -21.53 30.16 26.71
C ALA A 637 -21.49 28.73 27.27
N MET A 638 -20.94 27.79 26.50
CA MET A 638 -20.83 26.37 26.84
C MET A 638 -19.35 26.04 27.07
N CYS A 639 -18.98 25.65 28.28
CA CYS A 639 -17.59 25.38 28.67
C CYS A 639 -17.40 23.92 29.14
N TRP A 640 -16.17 23.41 29.02
CA TRP A 640 -15.77 22.06 29.46
C TRP A 640 -14.28 22.01 29.84
N GLY A 641 -13.88 20.96 30.56
CA GLY A 641 -12.54 20.79 31.13
C GLY A 641 -12.49 21.00 32.65
N LEU A 642 -11.34 21.45 33.15
CA LEU A 642 -11.07 21.64 34.58
C LEU A 642 -11.81 22.85 35.16
N ASN A 643 -12.56 22.65 36.26
CA ASN A 643 -13.31 23.70 36.96
C ASN A 643 -12.76 24.01 38.36
N PHE A 644 -11.46 23.79 38.62
CA PHE A 644 -10.88 23.94 39.96
C PHE A 644 -11.10 25.36 40.52
N PHE A 645 -10.75 26.39 39.75
CA PHE A 645 -10.97 27.81 40.08
C PHE A 645 -12.29 28.37 39.49
N ALA A 646 -13.33 27.55 39.35
CA ALA A 646 -14.62 27.95 38.74
C ALA A 646 -14.54 28.50 37.30
N ALA A 647 -13.48 28.17 36.55
CA ALA A 647 -13.23 28.65 35.18
C ALA A 647 -14.33 28.34 34.16
N LEU A 648 -15.24 27.40 34.46
CA LEU A 648 -16.41 27.11 33.61
C LEU A 648 -17.64 27.98 33.94
N GLY A 649 -17.63 28.74 35.04
CA GLY A 649 -18.70 29.68 35.42
C GLY A 649 -20.00 29.03 35.90
N GLN A 650 -19.95 27.82 36.46
CA GLN A 650 -21.12 26.95 36.68
C GLN A 650 -21.73 27.02 38.10
N GLY A 651 -21.41 28.05 38.89
CA GLY A 651 -21.79 28.14 40.30
C GLY A 651 -21.05 27.16 41.22
N THR A 652 -20.06 26.44 40.70
CA THR A 652 -19.28 25.40 41.40
C THR A 652 -17.79 25.60 41.18
N SER A 653 -16.98 25.01 42.07
CA SER A 653 -15.51 24.96 41.99
C SER A 653 -15.01 23.57 42.40
N GLY A 654 -13.74 23.25 42.15
CA GLY A 654 -13.14 21.97 42.54
C GLY A 654 -13.67 20.73 41.81
N GLN A 655 -14.32 20.90 40.65
CA GLN A 655 -14.85 19.82 39.81
C GLN A 655 -14.29 19.89 38.38
N GLN A 656 -14.82 19.08 37.46
CA GLN A 656 -14.49 19.08 36.04
C GLN A 656 -15.76 18.74 35.23
N ALA A 657 -15.89 19.28 34.03
CA ALA A 657 -16.99 18.97 33.12
C ALA A 657 -16.48 18.24 31.88
N LEU A 658 -16.93 17.01 31.68
CA LEU A 658 -16.40 16.12 30.62
C LEU A 658 -17.06 16.34 29.26
N ALA A 659 -18.06 17.23 29.21
CA ALA A 659 -18.82 17.60 28.04
C ALA A 659 -19.24 19.08 28.14
N PRO A 660 -19.52 19.76 27.01
CA PRO A 660 -19.91 21.17 26.99
C PRO A 660 -21.14 21.43 27.86
N THR A 661 -20.99 22.30 28.86
CA THR A 661 -22.03 22.61 29.87
C THR A 661 -22.17 24.13 30.06
N PRO A 662 -23.38 24.67 30.26
CA PRO A 662 -23.59 26.12 30.25
C PRO A 662 -22.89 26.82 31.42
N ALA A 663 -22.21 27.93 31.13
CA ALA A 663 -21.80 28.91 32.13
C ALA A 663 -23.02 29.75 32.56
N GLY A 664 -23.15 30.01 33.86
CA GLY A 664 -24.22 30.82 34.43
C GLY A 664 -25.49 30.07 34.85
N ASN A 665 -26.55 30.83 35.00
CA ASN A 665 -27.87 30.41 35.50
C ASN A 665 -29.00 31.12 34.73
N THR A 666 -30.26 30.95 35.15
CA THR A 666 -31.44 31.54 34.49
C THR A 666 -31.50 33.08 34.49
N SER A 667 -30.60 33.77 35.20
CA SER A 667 -30.47 35.24 35.19
C SER A 667 -29.26 35.73 34.38
N THR A 668 -28.52 34.83 33.72
CA THR A 668 -27.37 35.18 32.88
C THR A 668 -27.85 35.65 31.50
N PRO A 669 -27.31 36.77 30.96
CA PRO A 669 -27.71 37.27 29.65
C PRO A 669 -27.18 36.40 28.49
N ALA A 670 -27.74 36.59 27.30
CA ALA A 670 -27.21 35.98 26.08
C ALA A 670 -25.90 36.65 25.64
N PHE A 671 -24.87 35.84 25.39
CA PHE A 671 -23.56 36.25 24.93
C PHE A 671 -23.38 36.06 23.42
N VAL A 672 -22.55 36.91 22.80
CA VAL A 672 -22.20 36.85 21.37
C VAL A 672 -20.74 36.50 21.12
N SER A 673 -19.89 36.58 22.15
CA SER A 673 -18.50 36.11 22.13
C SER A 673 -18.07 35.67 23.53
N VAL A 674 -17.05 34.80 23.58
CA VAL A 674 -16.41 34.30 24.81
C VAL A 674 -14.90 34.21 24.58
N SER A 675 -14.12 34.48 25.62
CA SER A 675 -12.67 34.30 25.69
C SER A 675 -12.32 33.55 26.98
N ALA A 676 -11.45 32.55 26.88
CA ALA A 676 -11.00 31.71 27.99
C ALA A 676 -9.51 31.96 28.26
N GLY A 677 -9.20 32.46 29.45
CA GLY A 677 -7.84 32.75 29.90
C GLY A 677 -7.19 31.58 30.63
N GLY A 678 -6.20 31.86 31.48
CA GLY A 678 -5.52 30.84 32.27
C GLY A 678 -6.48 30.07 33.16
N TYR A 679 -7.15 30.78 34.07
CA TYR A 679 -8.08 30.21 35.06
C TYR A 679 -9.40 31.01 35.24
N HIS A 680 -9.69 31.91 34.31
CA HIS A 680 -10.91 32.71 34.25
C HIS A 680 -11.49 32.72 32.83
N GLY A 681 -12.77 33.02 32.72
CA GLY A 681 -13.48 33.21 31.45
C GLY A 681 -14.21 34.54 31.43
N CYS A 682 -14.35 35.13 30.25
CA CYS A 682 -15.07 36.38 30.02
C CYS A 682 -15.90 36.30 28.74
N ALA A 683 -17.04 36.98 28.70
CA ALA A 683 -17.96 37.03 27.57
C ALA A 683 -18.54 38.43 27.37
N LEU A 684 -18.97 38.72 26.14
CA LEU A 684 -19.70 39.95 25.80
C LEU A 684 -21.16 39.63 25.46
N THR A 685 -22.08 40.44 25.99
CA THR A 685 -23.48 40.45 25.53
C THR A 685 -23.61 41.10 24.15
N GLY A 686 -24.76 40.93 23.50
CA GLY A 686 -25.09 41.68 22.27
C GLY A 686 -25.17 43.21 22.43
N THR A 687 -25.15 43.74 23.66
CA THR A 687 -25.07 45.18 23.98
C THR A 687 -23.63 45.64 24.30
N GLY A 688 -22.64 44.74 24.23
CA GLY A 688 -21.24 45.03 24.56
C GLY A 688 -20.95 45.11 26.06
N GLU A 689 -21.78 44.52 26.91
CA GLU A 689 -21.52 44.40 28.34
C GLU A 689 -20.59 43.22 28.60
N ALA A 690 -19.48 43.45 29.28
CA ALA A 690 -18.54 42.41 29.66
C ALA A 690 -18.97 41.74 30.97
N TRP A 691 -18.93 40.41 30.97
CA TRP A 691 -19.21 39.54 32.11
C TRP A 691 -18.08 38.54 32.27
N CYS A 692 -17.55 38.37 33.47
CA CYS A 692 -16.41 37.48 33.73
C CYS A 692 -16.65 36.58 34.95
N TRP A 693 -15.89 35.48 35.03
CA TRP A 693 -15.97 34.47 36.08
C TRP A 693 -14.63 33.71 36.24
N GLY A 694 -14.48 32.96 37.32
CA GLY A 694 -13.30 32.14 37.62
C GLY A 694 -12.36 32.76 38.65
N TRP A 695 -11.06 32.51 38.52
CA TRP A 695 -10.02 33.02 39.40
C TRP A 695 -9.96 34.56 39.40
N ASN A 696 -9.77 35.20 40.55
CA ASN A 696 -9.83 36.67 40.66
C ASN A 696 -8.82 37.31 41.65
N GLN A 697 -7.75 36.62 42.05
CA GLN A 697 -6.80 37.17 43.06
C GLN A 697 -6.03 38.43 42.58
N GLU A 698 -5.90 38.62 41.27
CA GLU A 698 -5.29 39.81 40.66
C GLU A 698 -6.36 40.81 40.16
N GLY A 699 -7.65 40.49 40.32
CA GLY A 699 -8.76 41.28 39.81
C GLY A 699 -9.11 41.05 38.34
N GLN A 700 -8.64 39.95 37.72
CA GLN A 700 -8.82 39.67 36.28
C GLN A 700 -10.28 39.52 35.79
N THR A 701 -11.24 39.33 36.70
CA THR A 701 -12.68 39.37 36.34
C THR A 701 -13.24 40.80 36.32
N GLY A 702 -12.50 41.81 36.80
CA GLY A 702 -12.83 43.22 36.66
C GLY A 702 -14.05 43.70 37.46
N ILE A 703 -14.53 42.91 38.44
CA ILE A 703 -15.76 43.14 39.19
C ILE A 703 -15.66 44.20 40.31
N GLY A 704 -14.58 44.98 40.37
CA GLY A 704 -14.31 45.94 41.46
C GLY A 704 -13.77 45.30 42.75
N SER A 705 -13.28 44.05 42.69
CA SER A 705 -12.64 43.33 43.80
C SER A 705 -11.48 42.46 43.30
N ILE A 706 -10.48 42.25 44.16
CA ILE A 706 -9.35 41.31 43.97
C ILE A 706 -9.50 40.03 44.83
N SER A 707 -10.64 39.82 45.49
CA SER A 707 -10.79 38.75 46.47
C SER A 707 -11.46 37.49 45.91
N GLY A 708 -10.73 36.36 45.93
CA GLY A 708 -11.31 35.02 45.82
C GLY A 708 -11.61 34.53 44.40
N THR A 709 -12.74 33.82 44.26
CA THR A 709 -13.14 33.10 43.03
C THR A 709 -14.60 33.43 42.69
N VAL A 710 -14.85 33.87 41.46
CA VAL A 710 -16.15 34.32 40.97
C VAL A 710 -16.88 33.15 40.31
N LEU A 711 -17.82 32.52 41.03
CA LEU A 711 -18.37 31.21 40.65
C LEU A 711 -19.33 31.23 39.43
N LEU A 712 -19.88 32.39 39.07
CA LEU A 712 -20.85 32.60 37.99
C LEU A 712 -20.44 33.84 37.17
N PRO A 713 -20.80 33.94 35.88
CA PRO A 713 -20.65 35.16 35.09
C PRO A 713 -21.22 36.35 35.86
N THR A 714 -20.35 37.33 36.12
CA THR A 714 -20.65 38.54 36.91
C THR A 714 -20.28 39.77 36.08
N PRO A 715 -21.07 40.86 36.09
CA PRO A 715 -20.76 42.05 35.30
C PRO A 715 -19.42 42.67 35.70
N VAL A 716 -18.59 43.01 34.71
CA VAL A 716 -17.38 43.82 34.91
C VAL A 716 -17.80 45.21 35.39
N ALA A 717 -17.08 45.77 36.36
CA ALA A 717 -17.33 47.11 36.92
C ALA A 717 -16.85 48.24 35.98
N ALA A 718 -17.24 48.15 34.70
CA ALA A 718 -16.84 49.05 33.61
C ALA A 718 -17.70 50.33 33.50
N GLY A 719 -18.73 50.48 34.34
CA GLY A 719 -19.64 51.61 34.33
C GLY A 719 -20.36 51.79 32.99
N ALA A 720 -20.12 52.92 32.33
CA ALA A 720 -20.72 53.26 31.04
C ALA A 720 -19.98 52.68 29.82
N LEU A 721 -18.80 52.08 29.99
CA LEU A 721 -18.05 51.48 28.88
C LEU A 721 -18.79 50.30 28.27
N ARG A 722 -18.71 50.14 26.94
CA ARG A 722 -19.23 49.00 26.20
C ARG A 722 -18.18 48.55 25.17
N PHE A 723 -18.04 47.25 25.02
CA PHE A 723 -16.94 46.60 24.31
C PHE A 723 -17.42 45.81 23.10
N THR A 724 -16.57 45.72 22.07
CA THR A 724 -16.79 44.96 20.83
C THR A 724 -15.92 43.70 20.75
N GLN A 725 -14.81 43.65 21.48
CA GLN A 725 -13.96 42.47 21.64
C GLN A 725 -13.45 42.39 23.08
N ILE A 726 -13.24 41.18 23.59
CA ILE A 726 -12.59 40.87 24.87
C ILE A 726 -11.60 39.72 24.68
N ALA A 727 -10.46 39.79 25.37
CA ALA A 727 -9.41 38.78 25.36
C ALA A 727 -8.89 38.56 26.80
N ALA A 728 -8.87 37.31 27.25
CA ALA A 728 -8.42 36.90 28.58
C ALA A 728 -7.05 36.21 28.49
N GLY A 729 -6.04 36.76 29.17
CA GLY A 729 -4.70 36.19 29.28
C GLY A 729 -4.59 35.17 30.42
N GLU A 730 -3.40 34.96 30.98
CA GLU A 730 -3.27 34.13 32.18
C GLU A 730 -3.96 34.78 33.39
N SER A 731 -3.51 35.98 33.75
CA SER A 731 -3.92 36.69 34.97
C SER A 731 -4.44 38.11 34.72
N HIS A 732 -4.73 38.46 33.46
CA HIS A 732 -5.33 39.73 33.06
C HIS A 732 -6.39 39.54 31.97
N THR A 733 -7.12 40.60 31.69
CA THR A 733 -8.14 40.67 30.64
C THR A 733 -8.06 42.04 29.98
N CYS A 734 -8.16 42.10 28.66
CA CYS A 734 -8.24 43.35 27.89
C CYS A 734 -9.44 43.33 26.95
N ALA A 735 -9.99 44.51 26.66
CA ALA A 735 -11.16 44.69 25.80
C ALA A 735 -11.07 45.96 24.96
N LEU A 736 -11.64 45.93 23.75
CA LEU A 736 -11.78 47.10 22.88
C LEU A 736 -13.18 47.67 22.96
N THR A 737 -13.26 48.99 23.09
CA THR A 737 -14.51 49.74 22.89
C THR A 737 -14.86 49.85 21.40
N SER A 738 -16.10 50.22 21.07
CA SER A 738 -16.51 50.49 19.68
C SER A 738 -15.75 51.65 19.01
N ALA A 739 -15.06 52.48 19.79
CA ALA A 739 -14.16 53.53 19.31
C ALA A 739 -12.69 53.07 19.18
N GLY A 740 -12.41 51.77 19.31
CA GLY A 740 -11.07 51.18 19.20
C GLY A 740 -10.13 51.45 20.39
N ALA A 741 -10.55 52.24 21.38
CA ALA A 741 -9.78 52.44 22.60
C ALA A 741 -9.76 51.14 23.44
N ALA A 742 -8.55 50.71 23.83
CA ALA A 742 -8.30 49.52 24.63
C ALA A 742 -8.38 49.81 26.14
N TYR A 743 -8.99 48.90 26.88
CA TYR A 743 -9.00 48.88 28.34
C TYR A 743 -8.55 47.52 28.86
N CYS A 744 -7.76 47.49 29.93
CA CYS A 744 -7.26 46.25 30.54
C CYS A 744 -7.48 46.25 32.06
N TRP A 745 -7.53 45.05 32.67
CA TRP A 745 -7.63 44.83 34.11
C TRP A 745 -7.10 43.45 34.51
N GLY A 746 -6.89 43.22 35.81
CA GLY A 746 -6.17 42.07 36.36
C GLY A 746 -4.72 42.39 36.72
N GLY A 747 -3.86 41.38 36.61
CA GLY A 747 -2.44 41.44 36.94
C GLY A 747 -1.66 42.42 36.08
N ASN A 748 -0.66 43.08 36.68
CA ASN A 748 0.18 44.09 36.04
C ASN A 748 1.68 43.94 36.36
N GLY A 749 2.10 42.79 36.89
CA GLY A 749 3.46 42.53 37.38
C GLY A 749 4.53 42.58 36.28
N ARG A 750 4.14 42.40 35.01
CA ARG A 750 4.99 42.57 33.82
C ARG A 750 4.52 43.71 32.91
N GLY A 751 3.61 44.57 33.34
CA GLY A 751 3.06 45.66 32.52
C GLY A 751 1.97 45.24 31.53
N GLU A 752 1.35 44.08 31.75
CA GLU A 752 0.34 43.43 30.91
C GLU A 752 -0.88 44.34 30.63
N LEU A 753 -1.20 45.23 31.57
CA LEU A 753 -2.33 46.15 31.46
C LEU A 753 -2.07 47.35 30.54
N GLY A 754 -0.81 47.66 30.22
CA GLY A 754 -0.47 48.87 29.46
C GLY A 754 -0.80 50.13 30.26
N GLN A 755 0.06 50.56 31.20
CA GLN A 755 -0.23 51.63 32.16
C GLN A 755 0.84 52.72 32.22
N ASP A 756 0.55 53.79 32.97
CA ASP A 756 1.43 54.94 33.19
C ASP A 756 2.76 54.56 33.90
N PRO A 757 3.91 55.15 33.51
CA PRO A 757 5.22 55.05 34.19
C PRO A 757 5.28 55.21 35.71
N ASN A 758 4.25 55.76 36.33
CA ASN A 758 4.19 56.01 37.76
C ASN A 758 3.25 55.02 38.51
N THR A 759 2.59 54.08 37.81
CA THR A 759 1.72 53.04 38.40
C THR A 759 2.12 51.60 38.02
N PHE A 760 3.32 51.41 37.47
CA PHE A 760 3.86 50.10 37.09
C PHE A 760 3.78 49.05 38.21
N GLY A 761 3.45 47.81 37.84
CA GLY A 761 3.41 46.67 38.78
C GLY A 761 2.13 46.56 39.61
N VAL A 762 1.20 47.51 39.51
CA VAL A 762 -0.05 47.53 40.30
C VAL A 762 -1.21 46.92 39.52
N SER A 763 -1.69 45.76 39.96
CA SER A 763 -2.87 45.06 39.43
C SER A 763 -4.16 45.89 39.65
N SER A 764 -5.13 45.76 38.75
CA SER A 764 -6.38 46.55 38.78
C SER A 764 -7.63 45.67 38.75
N SER A 765 -8.52 45.81 39.72
CA SER A 765 -9.82 45.14 39.73
C SER A 765 -10.91 45.80 38.90
N VAL A 766 -10.58 46.82 38.11
CA VAL A 766 -11.50 47.53 37.20
C VAL A 766 -10.81 47.88 35.87
N PRO A 767 -11.54 48.02 34.75
CA PRO A 767 -10.95 48.41 33.47
C PRO A 767 -10.24 49.78 33.52
N VAL A 768 -8.94 49.80 33.23
CA VAL A 768 -8.13 51.01 33.03
C VAL A 768 -7.88 51.25 31.54
N LEU A 769 -7.76 52.52 31.12
CA LEU A 769 -7.44 52.89 29.74
C LEU A 769 -5.95 52.65 29.43
N VAL A 770 -5.66 52.00 28.30
CA VAL A 770 -4.29 51.89 27.78
C VAL A 770 -3.85 53.25 27.18
N PRO A 771 -2.71 53.83 27.60
CA PRO A 771 -2.25 55.14 27.14
C PRO A 771 -1.61 55.06 25.74
N GLY A 772 -1.31 56.24 25.17
CA GLY A 772 -0.70 56.40 23.84
C GLY A 772 -1.68 56.87 22.76
N GLY A 773 -2.99 56.74 22.98
CA GLY A 773 -4.02 57.27 22.07
C GLY A 773 -4.24 56.44 20.80
N HIS A 774 -3.72 55.21 20.76
CA HIS A 774 -3.94 54.25 19.68
C HIS A 774 -5.42 53.87 19.53
N VAL A 775 -5.81 53.59 18.29
CA VAL A 775 -7.15 53.11 17.92
C VAL A 775 -6.99 51.72 17.31
N PHE A 776 -7.37 50.68 18.06
CA PHE A 776 -7.17 49.29 17.65
C PHE A 776 -8.43 48.70 16.99
N SER A 777 -8.21 47.84 16.00
CA SER A 777 -9.26 47.03 15.35
C SER A 777 -9.35 45.61 15.90
N SER A 778 -8.30 45.11 16.55
CA SER A 778 -8.34 43.86 17.32
C SER A 778 -7.30 43.85 18.45
N ILE A 779 -7.56 43.07 19.49
CA ILE A 779 -6.67 42.82 20.64
C ILE A 779 -6.63 41.32 20.95
N ASP A 780 -5.51 40.83 21.48
CA ASP A 780 -5.39 39.49 22.06
C ASP A 780 -4.42 39.52 23.26
N ALA A 781 -4.63 38.60 24.22
CA ALA A 781 -3.96 38.60 25.51
C ALA A 781 -3.25 37.26 25.77
N GLY A 782 -1.92 37.32 25.88
CA GLY A 782 -1.07 36.18 26.19
C GLY A 782 -0.96 35.94 27.70
N THR A 783 0.09 35.23 28.14
CA THR A 783 0.31 34.99 29.58
C THR A 783 0.83 36.23 30.29
N LEU A 784 1.93 36.80 29.78
CA LEU A 784 2.61 37.95 30.40
C LEU A 784 2.67 39.18 29.48
N HIS A 785 1.89 39.19 28.39
CA HIS A 785 1.85 40.27 27.42
C HIS A 785 0.49 40.36 26.73
N THR A 786 0.25 41.49 26.08
CA THR A 786 -0.94 41.80 25.28
C THR A 786 -0.48 42.33 23.94
N CYS A 787 -1.18 41.98 22.85
CA CYS A 787 -0.90 42.51 21.52
C CYS A 787 -2.19 43.00 20.85
N ALA A 788 -2.09 44.05 20.04
CA ALA A 788 -3.21 44.65 19.33
C ALA A 788 -2.82 45.08 17.91
N ILE A 789 -3.81 45.14 17.02
CA ILE A 789 -3.66 45.63 15.64
C ILE A 789 -4.33 47.00 15.54
N GLU A 790 -3.57 48.00 15.11
CA GLU A 790 -4.02 49.37 14.92
C GLU A 790 -4.88 49.51 13.66
N GLN A 791 -6.05 50.12 13.81
CA GLN A 791 -7.07 50.24 12.76
C GLN A 791 -6.56 51.05 11.56
N SER A 792 -5.65 52.02 11.78
CA SER A 792 -5.01 52.80 10.70
C SER A 792 -3.90 52.01 10.00
N GLY A 793 -4.31 51.02 9.20
CA GLY A 793 -3.44 50.31 8.27
C GLY A 793 -2.89 48.96 8.73
N GLY A 794 -3.26 48.48 9.93
CA GLY A 794 -2.95 47.12 10.38
C GLY A 794 -1.56 46.94 10.97
N ALA A 795 -0.98 47.98 11.57
CA ALA A 795 0.29 47.86 12.32
C ALA A 795 0.05 47.11 13.64
N ALA A 796 0.96 46.21 14.02
CA ALA A 796 0.86 45.49 15.29
C ALA A 796 1.67 46.19 16.39
N TYR A 797 1.10 46.25 17.59
CA TYR A 797 1.74 46.74 18.81
C TYR A 797 1.57 45.70 19.92
N CYS A 798 2.57 45.57 20.79
CA CYS A 798 2.50 44.69 21.96
C CYS A 798 3.00 45.41 23.22
N TRP A 799 2.61 44.94 24.40
CA TRP A 799 3.09 45.41 25.69
C TRP A 799 3.05 44.29 26.74
N GLY A 800 3.83 44.42 27.81
CA GLY A 800 4.07 43.38 28.81
C GLY A 800 5.54 42.93 28.87
N ALA A 801 5.76 41.67 29.25
CA ALA A 801 7.07 41.02 29.28
C ALA A 801 7.73 40.96 27.89
N ARG A 802 9.06 41.11 27.86
CA ARG A 802 9.89 41.09 26.63
C ARG A 802 11.09 40.12 26.71
N ASP A 803 11.18 39.37 27.81
CA ASP A 803 12.32 38.51 28.16
C ASP A 803 12.52 37.28 27.24
N LYS A 804 11.57 37.00 26.35
CA LYS A 804 11.63 35.94 25.32
C LYS A 804 11.50 36.51 23.89
N GLY A 805 11.42 37.83 23.74
CA GLY A 805 11.17 38.50 22.46
C GLY A 805 9.70 38.53 22.03
N GLN A 806 8.77 38.17 22.92
CA GLN A 806 7.34 37.98 22.65
C GLN A 806 6.61 39.26 22.17
N LEU A 807 7.17 40.44 22.42
CA LEU A 807 6.67 41.72 21.87
C LEU A 807 7.08 41.97 20.41
N GLY A 808 8.10 41.26 19.89
CA GLY A 808 8.51 41.36 18.48
C GLY A 808 9.20 42.66 18.07
N ASP A 809 9.66 43.47 19.03
CA ASP A 809 10.19 44.83 18.83
C ASP A 809 11.72 44.91 18.63
N GLY A 810 12.39 43.76 18.48
CA GLY A 810 13.84 43.65 18.27
C GLY A 810 14.67 43.52 19.55
N SER A 811 14.04 43.50 20.75
CA SER A 811 14.74 43.32 22.02
C SER A 811 14.32 42.04 22.76
N LEU A 812 15.23 41.51 23.59
CA LEU A 812 15.05 40.35 24.47
C LEU A 812 15.12 40.73 25.96
N THR A 813 15.00 42.02 26.30
CA THR A 813 15.30 42.52 27.66
C THR A 813 14.28 43.50 28.22
N GLY A 814 13.98 43.34 29.52
CA GLY A 814 13.08 44.21 30.26
C GLY A 814 11.60 43.96 29.99
N ILE A 815 10.82 45.03 30.13
CA ILE A 815 9.36 45.08 29.99
C ILE A 815 9.02 46.27 29.07
N SER A 816 7.88 46.22 28.38
CA SER A 816 7.24 47.41 27.79
C SER A 816 5.90 47.64 28.46
N TYR A 817 5.80 48.65 29.32
CA TYR A 817 4.55 48.94 30.04
C TYR A 817 3.57 49.80 29.24
N THR A 818 3.94 50.23 28.03
CA THR A 818 3.07 50.90 27.06
C THR A 818 3.15 50.16 25.72
N PRO A 819 2.14 50.28 24.85
CA PRO A 819 2.20 49.71 23.50
C PRO A 819 3.48 50.12 22.77
N ILE A 820 4.22 49.13 22.26
CA ILE A 820 5.38 49.34 21.39
C ILE A 820 5.17 48.58 20.08
N GLY A 821 5.55 49.20 18.96
CA GLY A 821 5.35 48.64 17.63
C GLY A 821 6.22 47.41 17.39
N VAL A 822 5.62 46.36 16.81
CA VAL A 822 6.34 45.18 16.34
C VAL A 822 7.30 45.59 15.21
N ALA A 823 8.56 45.13 15.26
CA ALA A 823 9.63 45.55 14.36
C ALA A 823 9.53 44.87 12.97
N THR A 824 8.47 45.19 12.21
CA THR A 824 8.28 44.72 10.83
C THR A 824 7.58 45.76 9.93
N ALA A 825 7.81 45.64 8.63
CA ALA A 825 7.04 46.33 7.58
C ALA A 825 5.72 45.61 7.25
N ASP A 826 5.53 44.36 7.70
CA ASP A 826 4.27 43.62 7.54
C ASP A 826 3.08 44.37 8.17
N ARG A 827 1.87 44.06 7.69
CA ARG A 827 0.60 44.50 8.29
C ARG A 827 -0.29 43.28 8.51
N PHE A 828 -1.12 43.30 9.54
CA PHE A 828 -1.81 42.14 10.07
C PHE A 828 -3.34 42.25 9.97
N LEU A 829 -3.99 41.11 9.74
CA LEU A 829 -5.44 40.91 9.82
C LEU A 829 -5.86 40.26 11.14
N GLN A 830 -4.99 39.38 11.67
CA GLN A 830 -5.16 38.75 12.97
C GLN A 830 -3.81 38.63 13.66
N ILE A 831 -3.80 38.74 14.98
CA ILE A 831 -2.70 38.43 15.87
C ILE A 831 -3.20 37.41 16.90
N SER A 832 -2.31 36.56 17.41
CA SER A 832 -2.57 35.70 18.55
C SER A 832 -1.36 35.68 19.48
N ALA A 833 -1.61 35.99 20.75
CA ALA A 833 -0.60 36.10 21.80
C ALA A 833 -0.68 34.84 22.69
N GLY A 834 0.36 34.02 22.66
CA GLY A 834 0.48 32.82 23.50
C GLY A 834 1.19 33.08 24.82
N GLY A 835 1.84 32.05 25.37
CA GLY A 835 2.57 32.15 26.64
C GLY A 835 3.80 33.04 26.53
N TYR A 836 4.73 32.63 25.67
CA TYR A 836 5.96 33.35 25.34
C TYR A 836 6.19 33.48 23.83
N THR A 837 5.20 33.11 23.02
CA THR A 837 5.25 33.08 21.56
C THR A 837 4.04 33.86 21.03
N THR A 838 4.24 34.67 19.99
CA THR A 838 3.17 35.45 19.35
C THR A 838 3.19 35.12 17.85
N CYS A 839 2.04 34.93 17.24
CA CYS A 839 1.92 34.74 15.79
C CYS A 839 0.88 35.68 15.19
N GLY A 840 1.00 35.98 13.90
CA GLY A 840 0.08 36.85 13.18
C GLY A 840 -0.14 36.43 11.73
N VAL A 841 -1.36 36.65 11.25
CA VAL A 841 -1.75 36.50 9.85
C VAL A 841 -1.66 37.87 9.20
N THR A 842 -0.78 38.00 8.21
CA THR A 842 -0.57 39.25 7.47
C THR A 842 -1.72 39.58 6.52
N THR A 843 -1.81 40.82 6.04
CA THR A 843 -2.73 41.23 4.95
C THR A 843 -2.46 40.50 3.63
N GLY A 844 -1.23 40.01 3.43
CA GLY A 844 -0.87 39.07 2.37
C GLY A 844 -1.29 37.62 2.65
N GLN A 845 -2.03 37.35 3.73
CA GLN A 845 -2.47 36.03 4.20
C GLN A 845 -1.32 35.05 4.52
N GLN A 846 -0.10 35.56 4.70
CA GLN A 846 1.07 34.78 5.16
C GLN A 846 1.16 34.81 6.68
N LEU A 847 1.64 33.72 7.29
CA LEU A 847 2.00 33.69 8.70
C LEU A 847 3.33 34.41 9.01
N ARG A 848 3.39 34.97 10.22
CA ARG A 848 4.61 35.30 10.96
C ARG A 848 4.50 34.78 12.39
N CYS A 849 5.62 34.44 13.02
CA CYS A 849 5.70 34.17 14.47
C CYS A 849 6.95 34.80 15.07
N TRP A 850 6.94 35.09 16.37
CA TRP A 850 8.07 35.62 17.14
C TRP A 850 7.94 35.26 18.63
N GLY A 851 8.96 35.57 19.43
CA GLY A 851 9.09 35.14 20.81
C GLY A 851 9.86 33.82 20.94
N ALA A 852 9.50 33.00 21.93
CA ALA A 852 10.13 31.71 22.20
C ALA A 852 9.92 30.70 21.07
N GLY A 853 11.00 30.01 20.68
CA GLY A 853 11.01 28.94 19.67
C GLY A 853 11.24 27.53 20.19
N VAL A 854 11.20 27.34 21.52
CA VAL A 854 11.35 26.03 22.17
C VAL A 854 10.30 25.05 21.63
N SER A 855 10.72 23.80 21.42
CA SER A 855 9.91 22.71 20.84
C SER A 855 9.36 23.00 19.43
N GLY A 856 9.87 24.03 18.75
CA GLY A 856 9.50 24.38 17.38
C GLY A 856 8.40 25.42 17.23
N ALA A 857 8.00 26.10 18.31
CA ALA A 857 6.82 26.99 18.36
C ALA A 857 6.76 28.11 17.29
N LEU A 858 7.89 28.50 16.68
CA LEU A 858 7.94 29.50 15.61
C LEU A 858 7.68 28.94 14.20
N GLY A 859 7.63 27.62 14.03
CA GLY A 859 7.29 26.96 12.76
C GLY A 859 8.28 27.25 11.62
N ASN A 860 9.48 27.75 11.91
CA ASN A 860 10.45 28.27 10.95
C ASN A 860 11.62 27.30 10.62
N GLY A 861 11.53 26.05 11.07
CA GLY A 861 12.59 25.04 10.93
C GLY A 861 13.58 24.97 12.10
N SER A 862 13.49 25.86 13.10
CA SER A 862 14.27 25.81 14.35
C SER A 862 13.48 25.17 15.50
N LEU A 863 14.17 24.59 16.49
CA LEU A 863 13.58 23.95 17.69
C LEU A 863 13.89 24.66 19.03
N THR A 864 14.80 25.63 19.05
CA THR A 864 15.39 26.14 20.31
C THR A 864 15.69 27.64 20.36
N THR A 865 15.58 28.37 19.25
CA THR A 865 15.96 29.79 19.19
C THR A 865 14.79 30.72 19.49
N GLU A 866 14.94 31.61 20.47
CA GLU A 866 14.10 32.81 20.62
C GLU A 866 14.29 33.75 19.42
N GLN A 867 13.24 34.47 19.01
CA GLN A 867 13.27 35.44 17.91
C GLN A 867 12.59 36.74 18.35
N PRO A 868 13.34 37.85 18.57
CA PRO A 868 12.77 39.12 19.01
C PRO A 868 12.08 39.92 17.89
N SER A 869 11.91 39.36 16.70
CA SER A 869 11.23 40.00 15.57
C SER A 869 10.49 38.96 14.72
N PRO A 870 9.44 39.35 13.98
CA PRO A 870 8.63 38.42 13.18
C PRO A 870 9.44 37.61 12.15
N VAL A 871 9.47 36.28 12.32
CA VAL A 871 10.02 35.33 11.34
C VAL A 871 8.91 34.67 10.51
N VAL A 872 9.24 34.25 9.30
CA VAL A 872 8.33 33.55 8.39
C VAL A 872 8.16 32.09 8.82
N VAL A 873 6.91 31.63 8.89
CA VAL A 873 6.57 30.22 9.13
C VAL A 873 6.79 29.42 7.84
N ALA A 874 7.37 28.22 7.95
CA ALA A 874 7.69 27.36 6.81
C ALA A 874 6.45 26.86 6.06
N GLY A 875 6.64 26.44 4.81
CA GLY A 875 5.59 25.82 3.98
C GLY A 875 4.73 26.78 3.15
N ALA A 876 4.97 28.10 3.23
CA ALA A 876 4.29 29.12 2.39
C ALA A 876 2.75 29.07 2.43
N LEU A 877 2.17 28.75 3.59
CA LEU A 877 0.74 28.60 3.78
C LEU A 877 -0.02 29.93 3.63
N SER A 878 -1.08 29.92 2.81
CA SER A 878 -2.10 30.99 2.76
C SER A 878 -3.14 30.74 3.84
N VAL A 879 -3.09 31.53 4.90
CA VAL A 879 -3.79 31.31 6.17
C VAL A 879 -4.92 32.31 6.39
N ARG A 880 -6.04 31.80 6.93
CA ARG A 880 -7.23 32.55 7.33
C ARG A 880 -7.14 33.02 8.78
N SER A 881 -6.70 32.14 9.67
CA SER A 881 -6.61 32.39 11.11
C SER A 881 -5.51 31.56 11.79
N VAL A 882 -5.03 32.05 12.93
CA VAL A 882 -4.01 31.41 13.77
C VAL A 882 -4.42 31.45 15.25
N ALA A 883 -4.02 30.45 16.01
CA ALA A 883 -4.10 30.41 17.47
C ALA A 883 -2.75 29.93 18.04
N VAL A 884 -2.30 30.56 19.10
CA VAL A 884 -1.12 30.14 19.89
C VAL A 884 -1.56 29.93 21.33
N ASN A 885 -1.11 28.87 21.97
CA ASN A 885 -1.50 28.61 23.36
C ASN A 885 -0.75 29.47 24.37
N LEU A 886 -1.37 29.63 25.54
CA LEU A 886 -0.81 30.37 26.67
C LEU A 886 0.39 29.66 27.37
N SER A 887 0.90 28.52 26.88
CA SER A 887 1.68 27.60 27.74
C SER A 887 3.08 28.08 28.17
N ASP A 888 3.49 27.55 29.33
CA ASP A 888 4.78 27.69 30.02
C ASP A 888 6.00 27.31 29.14
N PRO A 889 7.27 27.65 29.47
CA PRO A 889 8.37 27.69 28.49
C PRO A 889 8.93 26.32 28.07
N ALA A 890 8.25 25.21 28.40
CA ALA A 890 8.47 23.90 27.78
C ALA A 890 8.17 23.89 26.26
N GLY A 891 7.44 24.90 25.77
CA GLY A 891 7.24 25.21 24.36
C GLY A 891 5.76 25.35 24.01
N ALA A 892 5.43 26.39 23.26
CA ALA A 892 4.06 26.64 22.83
C ALA A 892 3.61 25.66 21.74
N LEU A 893 2.30 25.43 21.67
CA LEU A 893 1.60 24.91 20.49
C LEU A 893 1.03 26.09 19.72
N ALA A 894 1.18 26.08 18.40
CA ALA A 894 0.47 26.97 17.51
C ALA A 894 -0.26 26.16 16.43
N CYS A 895 -1.45 26.62 16.05
CA CYS A 895 -2.27 26.02 15.00
C CYS A 895 -2.85 27.11 14.09
N ALA A 896 -2.99 26.81 12.81
CA ALA A 896 -3.53 27.70 11.79
C ALA A 896 -4.57 26.99 10.91
N VAL A 897 -5.51 27.77 10.36
CA VAL A 897 -6.50 27.31 9.39
C VAL A 897 -6.23 27.97 8.05
N THR A 898 -6.05 27.20 6.99
CA THR A 898 -5.80 27.72 5.64
C THR A 898 -7.05 28.35 5.01
N LEU A 899 -6.87 29.09 3.91
CA LEU A 899 -8.00 29.55 3.10
C LEU A 899 -8.82 28.39 2.52
N SER A 900 -8.21 27.24 2.24
CA SER A 900 -8.88 25.99 1.84
C SER A 900 -9.65 25.27 2.98
N GLY A 901 -9.46 25.71 4.22
CA GLY A 901 -10.11 25.14 5.41
C GLY A 901 -9.44 23.87 5.95
N GLU A 902 -8.12 23.76 5.81
CA GLU A 902 -7.29 22.73 6.41
C GLU A 902 -6.72 23.23 7.73
N ALA A 903 -6.61 22.36 8.74
CA ALA A 903 -5.90 22.65 9.98
C ALA A 903 -4.43 22.22 9.88
N TRP A 904 -3.52 23.05 10.39
CA TRP A 904 -2.07 22.79 10.46
C TRP A 904 -1.55 23.23 11.83
N CYS A 905 -0.72 22.43 12.49
CA CYS A 905 -0.17 22.74 13.83
C CYS A 905 1.34 22.53 13.90
N TRP A 906 2.02 23.20 14.82
CA TRP A 906 3.46 23.09 15.08
C TRP A 906 3.81 23.53 16.51
N GLY A 907 5.08 23.36 16.92
CA GLY A 907 5.48 23.52 18.31
C GLY A 907 5.31 22.22 19.11
N ALA A 908 5.08 22.32 20.41
CA ALA A 908 5.07 21.19 21.34
C ALA A 908 4.01 20.12 20.99
N GLY A 909 4.38 18.84 21.11
CA GLY A 909 3.53 17.71 20.72
C GLY A 909 3.50 16.52 21.69
N ALA A 910 4.13 16.64 22.86
CA ALA A 910 4.36 15.51 23.77
C ALA A 910 3.08 14.90 24.36
N SER A 911 2.00 15.68 24.47
CA SER A 911 0.66 15.23 24.87
C SER A 911 -0.23 14.86 23.66
N GLY A 912 0.34 14.74 22.45
CA GLY A 912 -0.40 14.47 21.21
C GLY A 912 -1.12 15.67 20.60
N GLN A 913 -0.90 16.88 21.13
CA GLN A 913 -1.61 18.11 20.74
C GLN A 913 -1.30 18.62 19.31
N LEU A 914 -0.35 17.99 18.61
CA LEU A 914 -0.15 18.19 17.16
C LEU A 914 -1.19 17.47 16.29
N GLY A 915 -1.98 16.53 16.82
CA GLY A 915 -3.12 15.91 16.12
C GLY A 915 -2.77 15.00 14.94
N THR A 916 -1.52 14.52 14.87
CA THR A 916 -0.96 13.70 13.77
C THR A 916 -1.09 12.18 13.96
N GLY A 917 -1.76 11.73 15.03
CA GLY A 917 -1.84 10.32 15.42
C GLY A 917 -0.60 9.79 16.15
N THR A 918 0.40 10.66 16.41
CA THR A 918 1.64 10.32 17.11
C THR A 918 1.97 11.38 18.17
N ALA A 919 2.53 10.95 19.29
CA ALA A 919 3.14 11.86 20.27
C ALA A 919 4.63 12.01 19.95
N VAL A 920 5.10 13.25 19.81
CA VAL A 920 6.49 13.62 19.51
C VAL A 920 6.85 14.87 20.33
N ALA A 921 8.12 15.10 20.66
CA ALA A 921 8.50 16.24 21.51
C ALA A 921 7.93 17.58 21.00
N GLY A 922 8.08 17.83 19.70
CA GLY A 922 7.43 18.93 18.98
C GLY A 922 7.76 18.89 17.48
N SER A 923 7.26 19.88 16.74
CA SER A 923 7.54 20.06 15.30
C SER A 923 8.02 21.48 15.02
N ALA A 924 9.17 21.60 14.35
CA ALA A 924 9.75 22.86 13.90
C ALA A 924 9.05 23.47 12.67
N VAL A 925 8.10 22.75 12.06
CA VAL A 925 7.38 23.16 10.85
C VAL A 925 5.89 22.79 10.97
N PRO A 926 4.97 23.48 10.28
CA PRO A 926 3.57 23.09 10.23
C PRO A 926 3.37 21.65 9.74
N VAL A 927 2.67 20.84 10.53
CA VAL A 927 2.17 19.51 10.17
C VAL A 927 0.65 19.56 10.03
N GLN A 928 0.13 18.92 8.98
CA GLN A 928 -1.31 18.97 8.67
C GLN A 928 -2.11 18.04 9.59
N VAL A 929 -3.21 18.56 10.14
CA VAL A 929 -4.10 17.85 11.06
C VAL A 929 -5.31 17.32 10.31
N ARG A 930 -5.55 16.01 10.40
CA ARG A 930 -6.69 15.34 9.76
C ARG A 930 -7.92 15.36 10.67
N VAL A 931 -8.65 16.47 10.63
CA VAL A 931 -9.99 16.61 11.20
C VAL A 931 -10.96 15.76 10.36
N SER A 932 -11.63 14.78 10.97
CA SER A 932 -12.56 13.89 10.27
C SER A 932 -13.98 14.44 10.24
N ALA A 933 -14.86 13.80 9.47
CA ALA A 933 -16.29 13.86 9.77
C ALA A 933 -16.59 13.10 11.09
N PRO A 934 -17.59 13.53 11.87
CA PRO A 934 -18.09 12.80 13.05
C PRO A 934 -19.07 11.68 12.69
#